data_AF-W9D911-F1
#
_entry.id   AF-W9D911-F1
#
_cell.length_a   1.000
_cell.length_b   1.000
_cell.length_c   1.000
_cell.angle_alpha   90.00
_cell.angle_beta   90.00
_cell.angle_gamma   90.00
#
_symmetry.space_group_name_H-M   'P 1'
#
loop_
_entity.id
_entity.type
_entity.pdbx_description
1 polymer ?
#
loop_
_entity_poly.entity_id
_entity_poly.type
_entity_poly.pdbx_seq_one_letter_code
_entity_poly.pdbx_strand_id
1 'polypeptide(L)'
;MPSVPDTAAVLYSESEVPDSLVHDDSIDVADMTAETARALDEILPPVDPALRTENPRFAYFPWRKSLVKIPGPLSFRRLRLDRNRHKLTAADLDAAAKLRIGVVGLSVGHAIALTLTLEGLAGELRLADFDDLELTNMNRIPATLLDIDTNKAVVASRRISEIDPYLTTSVFPDGITSENIDEFVDGLDLVVEECDSFDVKVLVRQRCRELGIPVLMETSDGGTLDVERFDLEPDRPLFHGLAGDLRVEDLVGLDRAHLTPLAVKVLEPARVTAPMAASAIELGHSVTAWPQLAGDVLLGGATVAAAVRRLVQGRPLPSGRVRFDRDTWLDGLSDPLHRALDDAGATGESACREIPVEQMSDLELITHAATRAPSAGNQQPWRITADDDSVTIALDRSRTSTLDIEHRASAVAVGAALHNARVAAASRGVLDDVEVVADDRTILGRVRLKGLGAGVQAPEHERELRTLLARSTRRGPGDGSPLGDDDLIRLADVADTEITRLVPLADRARITTFASISDRSDRVRFLTPELHREMFAELTADPADGAGIDIASLDLPPAMAGMLDVLRRGDVMALLDEWGGGAALGADAAARVTSASGILLLVQRGRTPADYLRAGLVAEQLWVAAEQLGYAVHPMTPAFLYALDDATARSLSSNHGDALAGLRREMDELCPVADDEAVTIALRVSRSASPTVRSRRLHG
;
A
#
# COMPACT_ATOMS: atom_id res chain seq x y z
N MET A 1 0.21 21.08 36.43
CA MET A 1 -0.59 21.88 35.48
C MET A 1 -1.80 22.51 36.18
N PRO A 2 -2.31 23.67 35.74
CA PRO A 2 -3.64 24.12 36.16
C PRO A 2 -4.66 23.11 35.63
N SER A 3 -5.54 22.59 36.49
CA SER A 3 -6.67 21.78 36.02
C SER A 3 -7.49 22.63 35.04
N VAL A 4 -7.61 22.20 33.79
CA VAL A 4 -8.64 22.74 32.90
C VAL A 4 -9.97 22.57 33.67
N PRO A 5 -10.70 23.64 33.99
CA PRO A 5 -11.96 23.51 34.72
C PRO A 5 -12.92 22.60 33.94
N ASP A 6 -13.73 21.84 34.66
CA ASP A 6 -14.80 20.98 34.11
C ASP A 6 -14.36 19.72 33.34
N THR A 7 -13.24 19.10 33.67
CA THR A 7 -12.80 17.83 33.07
C THR A 7 -13.17 16.59 33.90
N ALA A 8 -13.37 16.73 35.20
CA ALA A 8 -13.71 15.64 36.12
C ALA A 8 -14.70 16.09 37.19
N ALA A 9 -15.36 15.13 37.83
CA ALA A 9 -16.29 15.42 38.92
C ALA A 9 -15.52 15.94 40.14
N VAL A 10 -16.08 16.94 40.82
CA VAL A 10 -15.50 17.43 42.09
C VAL A 10 -16.14 16.67 43.24
N LEU A 11 -15.31 15.99 44.03
CA LEU A 11 -15.75 15.23 45.19
C LEU A 11 -15.65 16.05 46.48
N TYR A 12 -16.74 16.09 47.24
CA TYR A 12 -16.80 16.74 48.53
C TYR A 12 -17.14 15.73 49.63
N SER A 13 -16.56 15.89 50.82
CA SER A 13 -17.18 15.33 52.03
C SER A 13 -18.43 16.14 52.39
N GLU A 14 -19.31 15.58 53.23
CA GLU A 14 -20.57 16.23 53.61
C GLU A 14 -20.38 17.62 54.24
N SER A 15 -19.28 17.84 54.97
CA SER A 15 -18.95 19.14 55.57
C SER A 15 -18.30 20.14 54.60
N GLU A 16 -17.90 19.69 53.41
CA GLU A 16 -17.15 20.50 52.43
C GLU A 16 -18.00 20.91 51.22
N VAL A 17 -19.24 20.42 51.11
CA VAL A 17 -20.14 20.78 50.02
C VAL A 17 -20.45 22.28 50.11
N PRO A 18 -20.19 23.07 49.07
CA PRO A 18 -20.55 24.48 49.06
C PRO A 18 -22.06 24.68 49.11
N ASP A 19 -22.55 25.54 50.02
CA ASP A 19 -23.98 25.90 50.12
C ASP A 19 -24.55 26.41 48.78
N SER A 20 -23.72 27.06 47.97
CA SER A 20 -24.09 27.55 46.65
C SER A 20 -24.46 26.44 45.67
N LEU A 21 -23.94 25.21 45.83
CA LEU A 21 -24.30 24.08 44.96
C LEU A 21 -25.59 23.39 45.42
N VAL A 22 -25.90 23.45 46.72
CA VAL A 22 -27.08 22.79 47.32
C VAL A 22 -28.34 23.63 47.13
N HIS A 23 -28.21 24.95 47.06
CA HIS A 23 -29.33 25.90 46.97
C HIS A 23 -29.51 26.56 45.60
N ASP A 24 -28.76 26.14 44.59
CA ASP A 24 -28.94 26.60 43.21
C ASP A 24 -30.01 25.74 42.51
N ASP A 25 -31.17 26.34 42.24
CA ASP A 25 -32.30 25.69 41.58
C ASP A 25 -31.99 25.21 40.14
N SER A 26 -30.85 25.62 39.56
CA SER A 26 -30.39 25.13 38.26
C SER A 26 -29.53 23.88 38.33
N ILE A 27 -29.24 23.37 39.54
CA ILE A 27 -28.48 22.14 39.78
C ILE A 27 -29.42 21.00 40.17
N ASP A 28 -29.35 19.90 39.44
CA ASP A 28 -30.07 18.68 39.75
C ASP A 28 -29.38 17.94 40.92
N VAL A 29 -30.04 17.87 42.08
CA VAL A 29 -29.52 17.18 43.27
C VAL A 29 -30.15 15.80 43.43
N ALA A 30 -29.33 14.75 43.56
CA ALA A 30 -29.77 13.37 43.76
C ALA A 30 -29.04 12.69 44.93
N ASP A 31 -29.68 11.69 45.56
CA ASP A 31 -29.08 10.89 46.64
C ASP A 31 -29.26 9.39 46.35
N MET A 32 -28.14 8.69 46.19
CA MET A 32 -28.11 7.26 45.87
C MET A 32 -27.82 6.38 47.10
N THR A 33 -27.57 6.96 48.27
CA THR A 33 -27.04 6.22 49.43
C THR A 33 -28.01 5.18 49.99
N ALA A 34 -29.32 5.48 50.00
CA ALA A 34 -30.34 4.55 50.49
C ALA A 34 -30.51 3.31 49.59
N GLU A 35 -30.44 3.47 48.27
CA GLU A 35 -30.45 2.35 47.32
C GLU A 35 -29.17 1.51 47.43
N THR A 36 -28.04 2.21 47.51
CA THR A 36 -26.71 1.61 47.65
C THR A 36 -26.58 0.76 48.92
N ALA A 37 -27.09 1.23 50.06
CA ALA A 37 -27.07 0.47 51.31
C ALA A 37 -27.84 -0.86 51.20
N ARG A 38 -29.01 -0.83 50.53
CA ARG A 38 -29.78 -2.05 50.25
C ARG A 38 -29.02 -3.00 49.32
N ALA A 39 -28.37 -2.48 48.28
CA ALA A 39 -27.59 -3.30 47.37
C ALA A 39 -26.37 -3.96 48.07
N LEU A 40 -25.75 -3.30 49.05
CA LEU A 40 -24.67 -3.90 49.86
C LEU A 40 -25.17 -5.07 50.73
N ASP A 41 -26.42 -5.01 51.21
CA ASP A 41 -27.04 -6.10 51.97
C ASP A 41 -27.25 -7.36 51.13
N GLU A 42 -27.42 -7.21 49.82
CA GLU A 42 -27.69 -8.31 48.89
C GLU A 42 -26.42 -8.99 48.34
N ILE A 43 -25.23 -8.41 48.56
CA ILE A 43 -23.96 -8.98 48.07
C ILE A 43 -23.63 -10.28 48.82
N LEU A 44 -23.23 -11.30 48.05
CA LEU A 44 -22.82 -12.61 48.55
C LEU A 44 -21.37 -12.96 48.15
N PRO A 45 -20.52 -13.44 49.10
CA PRO A 45 -20.78 -13.52 50.53
C PRO A 45 -20.93 -12.11 51.16
N PRO A 46 -21.53 -12.01 52.36
CA PRO A 46 -21.73 -10.72 53.03
C PRO A 46 -20.46 -9.88 53.09
N VAL A 47 -20.59 -8.60 52.76
CA VAL A 47 -19.47 -7.64 52.77
C VAL A 47 -18.99 -7.34 54.19
N ASP A 48 -17.76 -6.83 54.30
CA ASP A 48 -17.21 -6.33 55.58
C ASP A 48 -18.16 -5.26 56.17
N PRO A 49 -18.58 -5.39 57.46
CA PRO A 49 -19.43 -4.40 58.13
C PRO A 49 -18.91 -2.97 58.03
N ALA A 50 -17.58 -2.75 57.94
CA ALA A 50 -16.98 -1.43 57.82
C ALA A 50 -17.42 -0.68 56.55
N LEU A 51 -17.73 -1.38 55.46
CA LEU A 51 -18.23 -0.76 54.22
C LEU A 51 -19.61 -0.10 54.43
N ARG A 52 -20.44 -0.64 55.32
CA ARG A 52 -21.77 -0.05 55.61
C ARG A 52 -21.69 1.29 56.33
N THR A 53 -20.60 1.50 57.06
CA THR A 53 -20.37 2.70 57.86
C THR A 53 -19.41 3.68 57.17
N GLU A 54 -19.02 3.41 55.93
CA GLU A 54 -18.15 4.30 55.17
C GLU A 54 -18.89 5.61 54.86
N ASN A 55 -18.27 6.74 55.20
CA ASN A 55 -18.88 8.05 54.98
C ASN A 55 -19.14 8.30 53.48
N PRO A 56 -20.34 8.74 53.09
CA PRO A 56 -20.65 9.08 51.71
C PRO A 56 -19.84 10.29 51.20
N ARG A 57 -19.92 10.53 49.90
CA ARG A 57 -19.37 11.72 49.23
C ARG A 57 -20.45 12.38 48.38
N PHE A 58 -20.22 13.64 48.02
CA PHE A 58 -21.01 14.35 47.02
C PHE A 58 -20.14 14.54 45.77
N ALA A 59 -20.60 14.02 44.64
CA ALA A 59 -19.96 14.22 43.34
C ALA A 59 -20.70 15.31 42.58
N TYR A 60 -20.02 16.43 42.31
CA TYR A 60 -20.52 17.50 41.47
C TYR A 60 -20.01 17.34 40.04
N PHE A 61 -20.91 17.35 39.07
CA PHE A 61 -20.63 17.28 37.64
C PHE A 61 -20.97 18.64 36.99
N PRO A 62 -20.00 19.57 36.86
CA PRO A 62 -20.27 20.93 36.41
C PRO A 62 -20.96 20.99 35.03
N TRP A 63 -20.50 20.15 34.08
CA TRP A 63 -21.03 20.11 32.72
C TRP A 63 -22.46 19.59 32.62
N ARG A 64 -22.93 18.85 33.63
CA ARG A 64 -24.33 18.41 33.73
C ARG A 64 -25.19 19.29 34.64
N LYS A 65 -24.56 20.19 35.40
CA LYS A 65 -25.17 20.87 36.55
C LYS A 65 -25.87 19.88 37.47
N SER A 66 -25.14 18.84 37.90
CA SER A 66 -25.71 17.81 38.78
C SER A 66 -24.83 17.55 39.99
N LEU A 67 -25.44 17.42 41.17
CA LEU A 67 -24.79 17.06 42.42
C LEU A 67 -25.39 15.76 42.95
N VAL A 68 -24.57 14.71 43.10
CA VAL A 68 -25.04 13.39 43.49
C VAL A 68 -24.38 12.93 44.78
N LYS A 69 -25.18 12.62 45.81
CA LYS A 69 -24.68 11.95 47.03
C LYS A 69 -24.49 10.46 46.74
N ILE A 70 -23.24 10.01 46.80
CA ILE A 70 -22.78 8.66 46.44
C ILE A 70 -22.15 7.97 47.66
N PRO A 71 -22.10 6.62 47.71
CA PRO A 71 -21.32 5.91 48.73
C PRO A 71 -19.84 6.33 48.74
N GLY A 72 -19.17 6.07 49.87
CA GLY A 72 -17.72 6.18 49.95
C GLY A 72 -16.99 5.26 48.95
N PRO A 73 -15.70 5.53 48.69
CA PRO A 73 -14.94 4.91 47.60
C PRO A 73 -14.88 3.38 47.66
N LEU A 74 -14.70 2.79 48.85
CA LEU A 74 -14.58 1.33 48.97
C LEU A 74 -15.92 0.64 48.70
N SER A 75 -17.02 1.21 49.20
CA SER A 75 -18.38 0.73 49.01
C SER A 75 -18.83 0.90 47.56
N PHE A 76 -18.55 2.04 46.96
CA PHE A 76 -18.81 2.32 45.54
C PHE A 76 -18.12 1.29 44.64
N ARG A 77 -16.80 1.13 44.82
CA ARG A 77 -15.97 0.18 44.05
C ARG A 77 -16.46 -1.25 44.24
N ARG A 78 -16.77 -1.66 45.48
CA ARG A 78 -17.27 -3.01 45.75
C ARG A 78 -18.57 -3.29 45.01
N LEU A 79 -19.56 -2.39 45.08
CA LEU A 79 -20.85 -2.58 44.42
C LEU A 79 -20.73 -2.60 42.90
N ARG A 80 -20.03 -1.61 42.33
CA ARG A 80 -19.90 -1.44 40.88
C ARG A 80 -19.28 -2.67 40.22
N LEU A 81 -18.31 -3.29 40.89
CA LEU A 81 -17.50 -4.38 40.33
C LEU A 81 -17.85 -5.77 40.88
N ASP A 82 -18.83 -5.91 41.78
CA ASP A 82 -19.14 -7.20 42.44
C ASP A 82 -19.47 -8.31 41.44
N ARG A 83 -20.14 -7.97 40.33
CA ARG A 83 -20.50 -8.90 39.25
C ARG A 83 -19.29 -9.44 38.48
N ASN A 84 -18.15 -8.77 38.56
CA ASN A 84 -16.92 -9.16 37.87
C ASN A 84 -16.00 -10.05 38.74
N ARG A 85 -16.30 -10.22 40.04
CA ARG A 85 -15.36 -10.77 41.06
C ARG A 85 -14.73 -12.14 40.79
N HIS A 86 -15.36 -12.97 39.94
CA HIS A 86 -14.84 -14.29 39.56
C HIS A 86 -14.04 -14.28 38.25
N LYS A 87 -14.11 -13.19 37.49
CA LYS A 87 -13.26 -12.93 36.32
C LYS A 87 -12.06 -12.05 36.69
N LEU A 88 -12.26 -11.13 37.64
CA LEU A 88 -11.25 -10.27 38.26
C LEU A 88 -11.42 -10.36 39.76
N THR A 89 -10.50 -11.05 40.43
CA THR A 89 -10.54 -11.23 41.88
C THR A 89 -10.31 -9.90 42.62
N ALA A 90 -10.57 -9.86 43.93
CA ALA A 90 -10.26 -8.67 44.72
C ALA A 90 -8.78 -8.29 44.64
N ALA A 91 -7.88 -9.28 44.64
CA ALA A 91 -6.44 -9.06 44.47
C ALA A 91 -6.11 -8.49 43.09
N ASP A 92 -6.74 -9.00 42.02
CA ASP A 92 -6.58 -8.45 40.67
C ASP A 92 -7.04 -6.99 40.63
N LEU A 93 -8.21 -6.68 41.18
CA LEU A 93 -8.73 -5.32 41.23
C LEU A 93 -7.79 -4.40 42.02
N ASP A 94 -7.20 -4.86 43.13
CA ASP A 94 -6.26 -4.08 43.94
C ASP A 94 -4.91 -3.85 43.25
N ALA A 95 -4.48 -4.78 42.40
CA ALA A 95 -3.35 -4.57 41.52
C ALA A 95 -3.70 -3.56 40.41
N ALA A 96 -4.87 -3.70 39.78
CA ALA A 96 -5.37 -2.80 38.75
C ALA A 96 -5.53 -1.35 39.25
N ALA A 97 -5.99 -1.15 40.48
CA ALA A 97 -6.15 0.16 41.10
C ALA A 97 -4.82 0.90 41.35
N LYS A 98 -3.67 0.24 41.14
CA LYS A 98 -2.34 0.86 41.20
C LYS A 98 -1.81 1.25 39.82
N LEU A 99 -2.42 0.74 38.75
CA LEU A 99 -1.96 0.99 37.39
C LEU A 99 -2.24 2.44 36.98
N ARG A 100 -1.24 3.07 36.40
CA ARG A 100 -1.31 4.35 35.71
C ARG A 100 -1.16 4.12 34.23
N ILE A 101 -2.22 4.40 33.47
CA ILE A 101 -2.28 4.10 32.03
C ILE A 101 -2.42 5.41 31.26
N GLY A 102 -1.52 5.62 30.29
CA GLY A 102 -1.65 6.69 29.31
C GLY A 102 -2.44 6.22 28.09
N VAL A 103 -3.35 7.04 27.59
CA VAL A 103 -4.08 6.82 26.34
C VAL A 103 -3.82 8.02 25.43
N VAL A 104 -3.17 7.77 24.29
CA VAL A 104 -2.80 8.78 23.29
C VAL A 104 -3.70 8.63 22.08
N GLY A 105 -4.51 9.64 21.77
CA GLY A 105 -5.58 9.57 20.77
C GLY A 105 -6.90 9.08 21.38
N LEU A 106 -7.91 9.94 21.39
CA LEU A 106 -9.22 9.75 22.05
C LEU A 106 -10.36 9.73 21.02
N SER A 107 -10.06 9.36 19.79
CA SER A 107 -11.07 8.80 18.89
C SER A 107 -11.31 7.33 19.24
N VAL A 108 -10.49 6.41 18.70
CA VAL A 108 -10.59 4.97 19.04
C VAL A 108 -10.26 4.73 20.51
N GLY A 109 -9.23 5.39 21.04
CA GLY A 109 -8.81 5.27 22.44
C GLY A 109 -9.88 5.66 23.47
N HIS A 110 -10.93 6.42 23.09
CA HIS A 110 -12.05 6.70 23.97
C HIS A 110 -12.76 5.41 24.42
N ALA A 111 -13.07 4.52 23.46
CA ALA A 111 -13.73 3.25 23.77
C ALA A 111 -12.87 2.36 24.67
N ILE A 112 -11.55 2.40 24.47
CA ILE A 112 -10.58 1.70 25.33
C ILE A 112 -10.61 2.27 26.75
N ALA A 113 -10.48 3.59 26.92
CA ALA A 113 -10.48 4.24 28.22
C ALA A 113 -11.78 3.98 29.00
N LEU A 114 -12.94 4.00 28.31
CA LEU A 114 -14.22 3.62 28.93
C LEU A 114 -14.28 2.15 29.31
N THR A 115 -13.78 1.25 28.46
CA THR A 115 -13.78 -0.19 28.76
C THR A 115 -12.89 -0.50 29.97
N LEU A 116 -11.71 0.12 30.06
CA LEU A 116 -10.83 0.02 31.23
C LEU A 116 -11.52 0.54 32.50
N THR A 117 -12.25 1.65 32.41
CA THR A 117 -13.02 2.21 33.54
C THR A 117 -14.14 1.27 33.98
N LEU A 118 -14.94 0.75 33.04
CA LEU A 118 -16.05 -0.16 33.30
C LEU A 118 -15.58 -1.45 33.99
N GLU A 119 -14.41 -1.96 33.63
CA GLU A 119 -13.83 -3.16 34.25
C GLU A 119 -13.02 -2.88 35.53
N GLY A 120 -12.73 -1.61 35.84
CA GLY A 120 -11.94 -1.21 37.02
C GLY A 120 -10.45 -1.52 36.85
N LEU A 121 -9.90 -1.34 35.65
CA LEU A 121 -8.55 -1.77 35.25
C LEU A 121 -7.46 -0.70 35.38
N ALA A 122 -7.73 0.43 36.04
CA ALA A 122 -6.77 1.49 36.28
C ALA A 122 -7.06 2.20 37.60
N GLY A 123 -6.01 2.77 38.22
CA GLY A 123 -6.12 3.77 39.29
C GLY A 123 -5.97 5.21 38.79
N GLU A 124 -5.28 5.38 37.66
CA GLU A 124 -5.11 6.67 36.99
C GLU A 124 -5.15 6.47 35.46
N LEU A 125 -5.85 7.36 34.76
CA LEU A 125 -5.86 7.47 33.31
C LEU A 125 -5.34 8.84 32.86
N ARG A 126 -4.27 8.88 32.07
CA ARG A 126 -3.80 10.10 31.38
C ARG A 126 -4.30 10.09 29.95
N LEU A 127 -5.04 11.12 29.55
CA LEU A 127 -5.75 11.17 28.27
C LEU A 127 -5.18 12.32 27.43
N ALA A 128 -4.65 12.02 26.25
CA ALA A 128 -4.01 13.00 25.38
C ALA A 128 -4.65 13.02 23.98
N ASP A 129 -5.27 14.14 23.62
CA ASP A 129 -5.80 14.40 22.28
C ASP A 129 -5.85 15.91 22.05
N PHE A 130 -5.46 16.35 20.85
CA PHE A 130 -5.43 17.77 20.49
C PHE A 130 -6.69 18.24 19.78
N ASP A 131 -7.54 17.32 19.31
CA ASP A 131 -8.73 17.65 18.54
C ASP A 131 -9.96 17.90 19.42
N ASP A 132 -10.82 18.79 18.94
CA ASP A 132 -12.20 18.89 19.39
C ASP A 132 -13.09 17.82 18.75
N LEU A 133 -14.16 17.46 19.44
CA LEU A 133 -15.15 16.50 18.92
C LEU A 133 -15.96 17.12 17.78
N GLU A 134 -15.94 16.47 16.61
CA GLU A 134 -16.75 16.84 15.46
C GLU A 134 -17.88 15.84 15.18
N LEU A 135 -18.91 16.28 14.44
CA LEU A 135 -20.01 15.42 14.00
C LEU A 135 -19.51 14.20 13.19
N THR A 136 -18.44 14.35 12.43
CA THR A 136 -17.79 13.28 11.65
C THR A 136 -17.21 12.17 12.53
N ASN A 137 -17.05 12.40 13.84
CA ASN A 137 -16.52 11.43 14.79
C ASN A 137 -17.62 10.65 15.53
N MET A 138 -18.86 11.12 15.46
CA MET A 138 -20.02 10.58 16.19
C MET A 138 -20.41 9.17 15.74
N ASN A 139 -19.83 8.65 14.65
CA ASN A 139 -20.06 7.28 14.20
C ASN A 139 -19.33 6.24 15.07
N ARG A 140 -18.34 6.66 15.89
CA ARG A 140 -17.45 5.72 16.60
C ARG A 140 -17.01 6.17 17.99
N ILE A 141 -17.05 7.47 18.29
CA ILE A 141 -16.72 7.98 19.63
C ILE A 141 -17.96 7.86 20.53
N PRO A 142 -17.86 7.25 21.73
CA PRO A 142 -18.92 7.21 22.74
C PRO A 142 -19.26 8.57 23.36
N ALA A 143 -19.72 9.51 22.53
CA ALA A 143 -20.12 10.87 22.91
C ALA A 143 -21.53 11.20 22.44
N THR A 144 -22.02 12.39 22.76
CA THR A 144 -23.35 12.91 22.40
C THR A 144 -23.24 14.23 21.63
N LEU A 145 -24.33 14.66 20.99
CA LEU A 145 -24.37 15.96 20.29
C LEU A 145 -24.09 17.17 21.21
N LEU A 146 -24.25 16.99 22.53
CA LEU A 146 -23.96 18.03 23.52
C LEU A 146 -22.46 18.20 23.80
N ASP A 147 -21.64 17.28 23.30
CA ASP A 147 -20.19 17.25 23.50
C ASP A 147 -19.42 17.81 22.30
N ILE A 148 -20.11 18.21 21.21
CA ILE A 148 -19.48 18.81 20.03
C ILE A 148 -18.75 20.11 20.43
N ASP A 149 -17.64 20.40 19.75
CA ASP A 149 -16.74 21.54 20.02
C ASP A 149 -16.07 21.47 21.41
N THR A 150 -16.06 20.28 22.03
CA THR A 150 -15.28 20.00 23.24
C THR A 150 -14.13 19.05 22.90
N ASN A 151 -12.93 19.34 23.41
CA ASN A 151 -11.75 18.50 23.25
C ASN A 151 -12.03 17.02 23.59
N LYS A 152 -11.60 16.10 22.72
CA LYS A 152 -11.90 14.66 22.83
C LYS A 152 -11.41 14.05 24.15
N ALA A 153 -10.25 14.48 24.67
CA ALA A 153 -9.73 14.01 25.94
C ALA A 153 -10.54 14.55 27.14
N VAL A 154 -11.07 15.77 27.05
CA VAL A 154 -12.02 16.30 28.03
C VAL A 154 -13.32 15.50 28.03
N VAL A 155 -13.89 15.21 26.86
CA VAL A 155 -15.13 14.41 26.76
C VAL A 155 -14.92 13.01 27.35
N ALA A 156 -13.80 12.36 27.04
CA ALA A 156 -13.46 11.06 27.63
C ALA A 156 -13.36 11.13 29.16
N SER A 157 -12.64 12.13 29.70
CA SER A 157 -12.51 12.33 31.16
C SER A 157 -13.86 12.56 31.85
N ARG A 158 -14.76 13.34 31.23
CA ARG A 158 -16.13 13.54 31.73
C ARG A 158 -16.91 12.23 31.78
N ARG A 159 -16.87 11.44 30.72
CA ARG A 159 -17.55 10.13 30.65
C ARG A 159 -17.00 9.14 31.66
N ILE A 160 -15.68 9.12 31.85
CA ILE A 160 -15.03 8.31 32.88
C ILE A 160 -15.52 8.73 34.27
N SER A 161 -15.53 10.04 34.56
CA SER A 161 -15.99 10.57 35.84
C SER A 161 -17.48 10.27 36.11
N GLU A 162 -18.32 10.28 35.07
CA GLU A 162 -19.74 9.89 35.17
C GLU A 162 -19.93 8.41 35.54
N ILE A 163 -18.96 7.54 35.24
CA ILE A 163 -18.98 6.10 35.55
C ILE A 163 -18.31 5.81 36.90
N ASP A 164 -17.14 6.39 37.12
CA ASP A 164 -16.35 6.21 38.34
C ASP A 164 -15.74 7.55 38.78
N PRO A 165 -16.46 8.32 39.63
CA PRO A 165 -15.99 9.61 40.13
C PRO A 165 -14.69 9.53 40.96
N TYR A 166 -14.30 8.33 41.39
CA TYR A 166 -13.09 8.10 42.19
C TYR A 166 -11.86 7.75 41.35
N LEU A 167 -12.03 7.48 40.05
CA LEU A 167 -10.92 7.23 39.14
C LEU A 167 -10.20 8.54 38.82
N THR A 168 -8.89 8.58 39.04
CA THR A 168 -8.10 9.79 38.74
C THR A 168 -7.89 9.91 37.23
N THR A 169 -8.22 11.08 36.68
CA THR A 169 -7.94 11.40 35.27
C THR A 169 -7.05 12.64 35.16
N SER A 170 -6.10 12.61 34.23
CA SER A 170 -5.29 13.78 33.83
C SER A 170 -5.46 14.02 32.34
N VAL A 171 -5.75 15.26 31.95
CA VAL A 171 -6.04 15.62 30.55
C VAL A 171 -4.90 16.44 29.96
N PHE A 172 -4.41 16.01 28.80
CA PHE A 172 -3.40 16.68 27.98
C PHE A 172 -4.09 17.17 26.69
N PRO A 173 -4.69 18.38 26.71
CA PRO A 173 -5.54 18.88 25.62
C PRO A 173 -4.76 19.31 24.38
N ASP A 174 -3.44 19.44 24.48
CA ASP A 174 -2.55 19.74 23.35
C ASP A 174 -2.05 18.44 22.66
N GLY A 175 -2.59 17.28 23.04
CA GLY A 175 -2.07 15.99 22.62
C GLY A 175 -0.65 15.72 23.15
N ILE A 176 0.13 14.95 22.41
CA ILE A 176 1.52 14.62 22.74
C ILE A 176 2.46 15.40 21.84
N THR A 177 3.43 16.07 22.45
CA THR A 177 4.47 16.84 21.79
C THR A 177 5.84 16.46 22.34
N SER A 178 6.92 16.87 21.66
CA SER A 178 8.28 16.70 22.18
C SER A 178 8.52 17.44 23.49
N GLU A 179 7.72 18.47 23.79
CA GLU A 179 7.85 19.28 25.01
C GLU A 179 7.13 18.66 26.21
N ASN A 180 6.05 17.90 26.00
CA ASN A 180 5.23 17.35 27.08
C ASN A 180 5.33 15.83 27.27
N ILE A 181 5.97 15.10 26.35
CA ILE A 181 6.05 13.63 26.39
C ILE A 181 6.65 13.12 27.70
N ASP A 182 7.68 13.78 28.23
CA ASP A 182 8.33 13.40 29.48
C ASP A 182 7.38 13.47 30.68
N GLU A 183 6.57 14.53 30.76
CA GLU A 183 5.55 14.67 31.79
C GLU A 183 4.44 13.63 31.61
N PHE A 184 4.04 13.38 30.36
CA PHE A 184 2.98 12.42 30.06
C PHE A 184 3.34 10.99 30.49
N VAL A 185 4.56 10.53 30.19
CA VAL A 185 4.98 9.14 30.49
C VAL A 185 5.50 8.93 31.91
N ASP A 186 5.75 10.00 32.67
CA ASP A 186 6.36 9.89 34.00
C ASP A 186 5.55 8.99 34.95
N GLY A 187 6.15 7.87 35.32
CA GLY A 187 5.56 6.88 36.22
C GLY A 187 4.36 6.12 35.65
N LEU A 188 4.15 6.10 34.33
CA LEU A 188 3.15 5.22 33.71
C LEU A 188 3.60 3.76 33.72
N ASP A 189 2.64 2.86 33.94
CA ASP A 189 2.85 1.41 33.87
C ASP A 189 2.58 0.85 32.47
N LEU A 190 1.82 1.60 31.65
CA LEU A 190 1.37 1.20 30.32
C LEU A 190 0.98 2.41 29.50
N VAL A 191 1.25 2.38 28.20
CA VAL A 191 0.68 3.31 27.22
C VAL A 191 -0.18 2.55 26.22
N VAL A 192 -1.35 3.11 25.92
CA VAL A 192 -2.21 2.74 24.80
C VAL A 192 -2.11 3.84 23.75
N GLU A 193 -1.64 3.51 22.56
CA GLU A 193 -1.38 4.45 21.47
C GLU A 193 -2.38 4.23 20.33
N GLU A 194 -3.22 5.23 20.08
CA GLU A 194 -4.39 5.21 19.17
C GLU A 194 -4.50 6.51 18.36
N CYS A 195 -3.41 7.25 18.18
CA CYS A 195 -3.42 8.51 17.42
C CYS A 195 -3.20 8.28 15.92
N ASP A 196 -3.64 9.21 15.08
CA ASP A 196 -3.47 9.10 13.62
C ASP A 196 -2.11 9.62 13.13
N SER A 197 -1.36 10.30 13.99
CA SER A 197 -0.12 11.00 13.62
C SER A 197 1.10 10.11 13.76
N PHE A 198 1.70 9.71 12.63
CA PHE A 198 2.77 8.70 12.61
C PHE A 198 4.05 9.16 13.33
N ASP A 199 4.37 10.44 13.30
CA ASP A 199 5.44 11.06 14.08
C ASP A 199 5.22 10.94 15.59
N VAL A 200 4.00 11.20 16.07
CA VAL A 200 3.60 11.00 17.48
C VAL A 200 3.68 9.53 17.86
N LYS A 201 3.24 8.60 16.99
CA LYS A 201 3.37 7.15 17.22
C LYS A 201 4.83 6.75 17.48
N VAL A 202 5.76 7.33 16.71
CA VAL A 202 7.19 7.05 16.84
C VAL A 202 7.74 7.71 18.11
N LEU A 203 7.41 8.96 18.38
CA LEU A 203 7.85 9.70 19.58
C LEU A 203 7.45 8.95 20.87
N VAL A 204 6.17 8.55 20.97
CA VAL A 204 5.65 7.82 22.13
C VAL A 204 6.39 6.51 22.31
N ARG A 205 6.56 5.71 21.25
CA ARG A 205 7.24 4.41 21.34
C ARG A 205 8.73 4.54 21.65
N GLN A 206 9.42 5.52 21.08
CA GLN A 206 10.81 5.81 21.40
C GLN A 206 10.96 6.09 22.89
N ARG A 207 10.12 6.97 23.43
CA ARG A 207 10.20 7.34 24.84
C ARG A 207 9.80 6.20 25.78
N CYS A 208 8.74 5.47 25.44
CA CYS A 208 8.34 4.28 26.20
C CYS A 208 9.44 3.22 26.20
N ARG A 209 10.12 3.00 25.08
CA ARG A 209 11.24 2.05 24.99
C ARG A 209 12.40 2.46 25.91
N GLU A 210 12.78 3.73 25.93
CA GLU A 210 13.84 4.25 26.81
C GLU A 210 13.54 4.05 28.30
N LEU A 211 12.26 4.13 28.67
CA LEU A 211 11.79 3.98 30.04
C LEU A 211 11.37 2.55 30.39
N GLY A 212 11.38 1.63 29.42
CA GLY A 212 10.87 0.27 29.59
C GLY A 212 9.38 0.23 29.92
N ILE A 213 8.57 1.12 29.33
CA ILE A 213 7.12 1.15 29.49
C ILE A 213 6.49 0.37 28.33
N PRO A 214 5.62 -0.63 28.59
CA PRO A 214 4.95 -1.36 27.52
C PRO A 214 3.96 -0.46 26.76
N VAL A 215 3.83 -0.73 25.46
CA VAL A 215 2.88 -0.05 24.56
C VAL A 215 1.91 -1.06 23.97
N LEU A 216 0.61 -0.73 24.00
CA LEU A 216 -0.44 -1.43 23.27
C LEU A 216 -0.98 -0.49 22.18
N MET A 217 -1.32 -1.05 21.03
CA MET A 217 -2.07 -0.34 19.98
C MET A 217 -3.07 -1.32 19.39
N GLU A 218 -4.30 -0.89 19.23
CA GLU A 218 -5.28 -1.58 18.42
C GLU A 218 -5.43 -0.87 17.08
N THR A 219 -5.70 -1.64 16.04
CA THR A 219 -6.06 -1.08 14.75
C THR A 219 -7.42 -1.63 14.41
N SER A 220 -8.39 -0.73 14.27
CA SER A 220 -9.78 -1.10 13.99
C SER A 220 -9.96 -1.82 12.64
N ASP A 221 -8.90 -1.95 11.83
CA ASP A 221 -8.84 -2.86 10.68
C ASP A 221 -8.42 -4.28 11.09
N GLY A 222 -9.28 -5.27 10.82
CA GLY A 222 -9.02 -6.68 11.08
C GLY A 222 -8.80 -7.03 12.56
N GLY A 223 -9.17 -6.13 13.48
CA GLY A 223 -9.04 -6.29 14.93
C GLY A 223 -7.60 -6.53 15.38
N THR A 224 -6.62 -5.85 14.77
CA THR A 224 -5.20 -6.13 15.04
C THR A 224 -4.79 -5.48 16.36
N LEU A 225 -4.41 -6.31 17.34
CA LEU A 225 -3.74 -5.87 18.55
C LEU A 225 -2.22 -6.01 18.37
N ASP A 226 -1.52 -4.90 18.57
CA ASP A 226 -0.06 -4.78 18.64
C ASP A 226 0.36 -4.61 20.11
N VAL A 227 1.35 -5.40 20.52
CA VAL A 227 1.88 -5.44 21.89
C VAL A 227 3.40 -5.28 21.83
N GLU A 228 3.91 -4.22 22.43
CA GLU A 228 5.35 -3.97 22.58
C GLU A 228 5.72 -3.92 24.05
N ARG A 229 6.24 -5.03 24.57
CA ARG A 229 6.69 -5.15 25.97
C ARG A 229 8.11 -4.63 26.14
N PHE A 230 8.32 -3.32 26.01
CA PHE A 230 9.64 -2.72 26.21
C PHE A 230 10.20 -2.95 27.63
N ASP A 231 9.33 -3.22 28.61
CA ASP A 231 9.71 -3.66 29.96
C ASP A 231 10.40 -5.04 29.99
N LEU A 232 10.09 -5.91 29.03
CA LEU A 232 10.69 -7.24 28.88
C LEU A 232 11.77 -7.29 27.79
N GLU A 233 11.62 -6.47 26.77
CA GLU A 233 12.42 -6.45 25.54
C GLU A 233 12.86 -5.01 25.21
N PRO A 234 13.80 -4.42 25.97
CA PRO A 234 14.17 -3.01 25.84
C PRO A 234 14.81 -2.67 24.49
N ASP A 235 15.43 -3.65 23.82
CA ASP A 235 16.07 -3.49 22.51
C ASP A 235 15.11 -3.75 21.33
N ARG A 236 13.81 -3.99 21.59
CA ARG A 236 12.83 -4.26 20.53
C ARG A 236 12.76 -3.09 19.54
N PRO A 237 12.84 -3.34 18.22
CA PRO A 237 12.59 -2.30 17.21
C PRO A 237 11.13 -1.84 17.26
N LEU A 238 10.91 -0.55 17.01
CA LEU A 238 9.57 0.05 17.00
C LEU A 238 8.71 -0.60 15.91
N PHE A 239 7.41 -0.77 16.18
CA PHE A 239 6.48 -1.48 15.29
C PHE A 239 6.99 -2.87 14.92
N HIS A 240 7.72 -3.51 15.83
CA HIS A 240 8.39 -4.80 15.62
C HIS A 240 9.38 -4.82 14.42
N GLY A 241 9.85 -3.66 13.98
CA GLY A 241 10.76 -3.51 12.83
C GLY A 241 10.06 -3.42 11.47
N LEU A 242 8.73 -3.48 11.42
CA LEU A 242 7.96 -3.40 10.17
C LEU A 242 8.14 -2.04 9.47
N ALA A 243 8.34 -1.00 10.26
CA ALA A 243 8.54 0.36 9.76
C ALA A 243 9.99 0.59 9.27
N GLY A 244 10.96 -0.27 9.63
CA GLY A 244 12.39 -0.04 9.42
C GLY A 244 13.00 0.89 10.47
N ASP A 245 14.20 1.40 10.23
CA ASP A 245 14.89 2.35 11.12
C ASP A 245 14.33 3.77 10.90
N LEU A 246 13.18 4.06 11.50
CA LEU A 246 12.54 5.38 11.43
C LEU A 246 12.87 6.23 12.66
N ARG A 247 13.19 7.50 12.39
CA ARG A 247 13.35 8.53 13.43
C ARG A 247 12.25 9.58 13.28
N VAL A 248 11.92 10.27 14.37
CA VAL A 248 10.87 11.30 14.37
C VAL A 248 11.21 12.41 13.37
N GLU A 249 12.49 12.77 13.25
CA GLU A 249 12.92 13.85 12.36
C GLU A 249 12.70 13.54 10.87
N ASP A 250 12.60 12.26 10.52
CA ASP A 250 12.36 11.82 9.13
C ASP A 250 10.88 11.95 8.74
N LEU A 251 10.00 12.27 9.70
CA LEU A 251 8.54 12.27 9.55
C LEU A 251 7.91 13.66 9.68
N VAL A 252 8.60 14.60 10.31
CA VAL A 252 8.10 15.96 10.51
C VAL A 252 7.86 16.65 9.17
N GLY A 253 6.62 17.13 8.97
CA GLY A 253 6.24 17.88 7.77
C GLY A 253 5.89 17.02 6.54
N LEU A 254 5.87 15.69 6.67
CA LEU A 254 5.33 14.82 5.63
C LEU A 254 3.81 15.01 5.52
N ASP A 255 3.32 15.14 4.29
CA ASP A 255 1.88 15.17 4.04
C ASP A 255 1.27 13.75 4.12
N ARG A 256 -0.06 13.70 4.06
CA ARG A 256 -0.81 12.42 4.08
C ARG A 256 -0.43 11.47 2.95
N ALA A 257 -0.04 11.97 1.78
CA ALA A 257 0.33 11.13 0.64
C ALA A 257 1.64 10.38 0.89
N HIS A 258 2.57 10.98 1.63
CA HIS A 258 3.83 10.34 2.03
C HIS A 258 3.69 9.42 3.26
N LEU A 259 2.74 9.72 4.16
CA LEU A 259 2.50 8.91 5.37
C LEU A 259 1.65 7.65 5.11
N THR A 260 0.72 7.69 4.16
CA THR A 260 -0.19 6.57 3.84
C THR A 260 0.54 5.27 3.52
N PRO A 261 1.58 5.25 2.66
CA PRO A 261 2.28 4.01 2.36
C PRO A 261 3.07 3.44 3.55
N LEU A 262 3.57 4.31 4.44
CA LEU A 262 4.23 3.89 5.67
C LEU A 262 3.25 3.27 6.66
N ALA A 263 2.06 3.85 6.80
CA ALA A 263 0.97 3.28 7.61
C ALA A 263 0.55 1.91 7.08
N VAL A 264 0.35 1.77 5.76
CA VAL A 264 0.01 0.48 5.10
C VAL A 264 1.11 -0.57 5.33
N LYS A 265 2.39 -0.17 5.29
CA LYS A 265 3.51 -1.06 5.60
C LYS A 265 3.47 -1.53 7.06
N VAL A 266 3.22 -0.64 8.01
CA VAL A 266 3.06 -1.00 9.43
C VAL A 266 1.86 -1.91 9.65
N LEU A 267 0.78 -1.79 8.87
CA LEU A 267 -0.40 -2.66 8.98
C LEU A 267 -0.24 -4.03 8.28
N GLU A 268 0.91 -4.28 7.66
CA GLU A 268 1.22 -5.46 6.85
C GLU A 268 0.28 -5.58 5.63
N PRO A 269 0.67 -5.11 4.44
CA PRO A 269 -0.22 -4.95 3.28
C PRO A 269 -1.06 -6.19 2.91
N ALA A 270 -0.48 -7.39 3.05
CA ALA A 270 -1.13 -8.66 2.76
C ALA A 270 -2.21 -9.06 3.79
N ARG A 271 -2.24 -8.40 4.95
CA ARG A 271 -3.16 -8.71 6.06
C ARG A 271 -4.20 -7.61 6.33
N VAL A 272 -4.06 -6.43 5.72
CA VAL A 272 -5.08 -5.37 5.74
C VAL A 272 -6.37 -5.90 5.10
N THR A 273 -7.54 -5.59 5.64
CA THR A 273 -8.80 -6.06 5.03
C THR A 273 -8.98 -5.46 3.63
N ALA A 274 -9.67 -6.18 2.73
CA ALA A 274 -9.86 -5.70 1.35
C ALA A 274 -10.57 -4.34 1.28
N PRO A 275 -11.64 -4.08 2.07
CA PRO A 275 -12.31 -2.76 2.08
C PRO A 275 -11.40 -1.64 2.56
N MET A 276 -10.58 -1.88 3.60
CA MET A 276 -9.63 -0.88 4.10
C MET A 276 -8.53 -0.60 3.08
N ALA A 277 -7.97 -1.64 2.46
CA ALA A 277 -6.94 -1.50 1.43
C ALA A 277 -7.46 -0.77 0.17
N ALA A 278 -8.69 -1.04 -0.26
CA ALA A 278 -9.33 -0.31 -1.36
C ALA A 278 -9.57 1.15 -0.99
N SER A 279 -10.02 1.42 0.24
CA SER A 279 -10.23 2.79 0.74
C SER A 279 -8.93 3.60 0.82
N ALA A 280 -7.78 2.94 1.04
CA ALA A 280 -6.47 3.59 1.02
C ALA A 280 -6.15 4.21 -0.35
N ILE A 281 -6.58 3.56 -1.44
CA ILE A 281 -6.40 4.04 -2.83
C ILE A 281 -7.35 5.22 -3.12
N GLU A 282 -8.52 5.22 -2.49
CA GLU A 282 -9.56 6.23 -2.68
C GLU A 282 -9.40 7.46 -1.76
N LEU A 283 -8.42 7.45 -0.86
CA LEU A 283 -8.18 8.51 0.10
C LEU A 283 -7.79 9.82 -0.60
N GLY A 284 -8.53 10.90 -0.32
CA GLY A 284 -8.39 12.18 -1.00
C GLY A 284 -9.11 12.26 -2.35
N HIS A 285 -9.72 11.18 -2.82
CA HIS A 285 -10.49 11.12 -4.06
C HIS A 285 -11.99 11.01 -3.78
N SER A 286 -12.44 9.87 -3.23
CA SER A 286 -13.85 9.63 -2.91
C SER A 286 -14.10 9.54 -1.40
N VAL A 287 -13.06 9.32 -0.59
CA VAL A 287 -13.12 9.32 0.88
C VAL A 287 -12.09 10.28 1.48
N THR A 288 -12.44 10.96 2.58
CA THR A 288 -11.59 11.99 3.21
C THR A 288 -10.75 11.48 4.39
N ALA A 289 -11.09 10.30 4.92
CA ALA A 289 -10.45 9.67 6.05
C ALA A 289 -10.61 8.13 5.97
N TRP A 290 -9.80 7.42 6.76
CA TRP A 290 -9.88 5.98 6.91
C TRP A 290 -11.25 5.55 7.44
N PRO A 291 -11.93 4.58 6.79
CA PRO A 291 -13.20 4.06 7.30
C PRO A 291 -13.02 3.35 8.64
N GLN A 292 -13.89 3.64 9.60
CA GLN A 292 -13.85 3.01 10.92
C GLN A 292 -15.28 2.71 11.36
N LEU A 293 -15.59 1.44 11.66
CA LEU A 293 -16.89 1.04 12.19
C LEU A 293 -16.87 1.05 13.71
N ALA A 294 -17.98 1.47 14.33
CA ALA A 294 -18.12 1.44 15.79
C ALA A 294 -17.89 0.04 16.39
N GLY A 295 -18.36 -1.01 15.71
CA GLY A 295 -18.19 -2.39 16.18
C GLY A 295 -16.73 -2.81 16.28
N ASP A 296 -15.88 -2.31 15.40
CA ASP A 296 -14.45 -2.65 15.38
C ASP A 296 -13.71 -1.87 16.45
N VAL A 297 -14.02 -0.58 16.61
CA VAL A 297 -13.53 0.26 17.72
C VAL A 297 -13.89 -0.31 19.09
N LEU A 298 -15.14 -0.79 19.26
CA LEU A 298 -15.58 -1.41 20.51
C LEU A 298 -14.92 -2.77 20.76
N LEU A 299 -14.71 -3.56 19.70
CA LEU A 299 -13.93 -4.80 19.80
C LEU A 299 -12.48 -4.51 20.20
N GLY A 300 -11.91 -3.42 19.68
CA GLY A 300 -10.59 -2.96 20.07
C GLY A 300 -10.51 -2.59 21.55
N GLY A 301 -11.51 -1.86 22.05
CA GLY A 301 -11.72 -1.61 23.48
C GLY A 301 -11.70 -2.88 24.33
N ALA A 302 -12.48 -3.89 23.94
CA ALA A 302 -12.53 -5.18 24.62
C ALA A 302 -11.20 -5.95 24.56
N THR A 303 -10.49 -5.83 23.44
CA THR A 303 -9.23 -6.54 23.18
C THR A 303 -8.08 -5.95 24.00
N VAL A 304 -7.94 -4.62 24.03
CA VAL A 304 -6.96 -3.94 24.87
C VAL A 304 -7.24 -4.18 26.36
N ALA A 305 -8.50 -4.09 26.79
CA ALA A 305 -8.87 -4.43 28.17
C ALA A 305 -8.49 -5.88 28.53
N ALA A 306 -8.69 -6.83 27.61
CA ALA A 306 -8.25 -8.21 27.82
C ALA A 306 -6.73 -8.36 27.95
N ALA A 307 -5.94 -7.56 27.24
CA ALA A 307 -4.49 -7.50 27.38
C ALA A 307 -4.09 -6.92 28.74
N VAL A 308 -4.69 -5.80 29.17
CA VAL A 308 -4.45 -5.20 30.50
C VAL A 308 -4.82 -6.19 31.61
N ARG A 309 -5.93 -6.92 31.49
CA ARG A 309 -6.28 -7.99 32.45
C ARG A 309 -5.19 -9.05 32.57
N ARG A 310 -4.52 -9.43 31.48
CA ARG A 310 -3.42 -10.40 31.56
C ARG A 310 -2.24 -9.84 32.36
N LEU A 311 -1.90 -8.56 32.19
CA LEU A 311 -0.86 -7.90 32.98
C LEU A 311 -1.22 -7.90 34.47
N VAL A 312 -2.44 -7.49 34.81
CA VAL A 312 -2.96 -7.48 36.19
C VAL A 312 -2.91 -8.88 36.82
N GLN A 313 -3.29 -9.91 36.07
CA GLN A 313 -3.33 -11.30 36.53
C GLN A 313 -1.97 -12.00 36.52
N GLY A 314 -0.89 -11.32 36.12
CA GLY A 314 0.43 -11.93 35.94
C GLY A 314 0.47 -13.03 34.88
N ARG A 315 -0.46 -13.01 33.91
CA ARG A 315 -0.52 -13.98 32.82
C ARG A 315 0.45 -13.56 31.70
N PRO A 316 1.01 -14.52 30.94
CA PRO A 316 1.89 -14.19 29.83
C PRO A 316 1.21 -13.30 28.79
N LEU A 317 1.90 -12.23 28.42
CA LEU A 317 1.58 -11.34 27.30
C LEU A 317 2.91 -10.91 26.66
N PRO A 318 3.50 -11.74 25.79
CA PRO A 318 4.75 -11.39 25.09
C PRO A 318 4.50 -10.30 24.06
N SER A 319 5.56 -9.65 23.59
CA SER A 319 5.46 -8.74 22.46
C SER A 319 5.07 -9.47 21.18
N GLY A 320 4.34 -8.79 20.30
CA GLY A 320 3.91 -9.29 19.01
C GLY A 320 2.51 -8.83 18.64
N ARG A 321 1.96 -9.43 17.58
CA ARG A 321 0.62 -9.11 17.06
C ARG A 321 -0.31 -10.30 17.04
N VAL A 322 -1.58 -10.00 17.24
CA VAL A 322 -2.68 -10.94 17.06
C VAL A 322 -3.85 -10.22 16.42
N ARG A 323 -4.62 -10.93 15.58
CA ARG A 323 -5.80 -10.37 14.90
C ARG A 323 -7.07 -11.01 15.44
N PHE A 324 -7.96 -10.17 15.93
CA PHE A 324 -9.31 -10.52 16.35
C PHE A 324 -10.28 -10.25 15.18
N ASP A 325 -9.95 -10.85 14.03
CA ASP A 325 -10.71 -10.65 12.79
C ASP A 325 -12.07 -11.35 12.89
N ARG A 326 -13.09 -10.55 13.19
CA ARG A 326 -14.46 -11.02 13.35
C ARG A 326 -15.02 -11.64 12.07
N ASP A 327 -14.68 -11.08 10.91
CA ASP A 327 -15.25 -11.54 9.64
C ASP A 327 -14.64 -12.89 9.26
N THR A 328 -13.32 -13.06 9.41
CA THR A 328 -12.67 -14.38 9.26
C THR A 328 -13.26 -15.42 10.22
N TRP A 329 -13.62 -15.04 11.44
CA TRP A 329 -14.26 -15.96 12.38
C TRP A 329 -15.69 -16.34 11.99
N LEU A 330 -16.45 -15.39 11.43
CA LEU A 330 -17.79 -15.61 10.91
C LEU A 330 -17.77 -16.46 9.62
N ASP A 331 -16.81 -16.24 8.73
CA ASP A 331 -16.58 -17.08 7.56
C ASP A 331 -16.11 -18.48 7.96
N GLY A 332 -15.36 -18.56 9.04
CA GLY A 332 -14.89 -19.79 9.67
C GLY A 332 -15.97 -20.55 10.45
N LEU A 333 -17.24 -20.12 10.42
CA LEU A 333 -18.37 -20.83 11.02
C LEU A 333 -18.46 -22.24 10.43
N SER A 334 -17.88 -23.20 11.16
CA SER A 334 -17.98 -24.60 10.83
C SER A 334 -19.21 -25.19 11.50
N ASP A 335 -19.97 -25.96 10.74
CA ASP A 335 -20.90 -26.91 11.34
C ASP A 335 -20.06 -27.93 12.14
N PRO A 336 -20.27 -28.06 13.47
CA PRO A 336 -19.56 -29.04 14.29
C PRO A 336 -19.75 -30.49 13.83
N LEU A 337 -20.60 -30.75 12.82
CA LEU A 337 -20.80 -32.06 12.21
C LEU A 337 -19.71 -32.49 11.19
N HIS A 338 -18.88 -31.59 10.65
CA HIS A 338 -17.91 -31.94 9.58
C HIS A 338 -16.56 -31.18 9.68
N ARG A 339 -15.46 -31.84 10.09
CA ARG A 339 -14.10 -31.39 9.72
C ARG A 339 -12.98 -32.43 9.94
N ALA A 340 -12.26 -32.75 8.86
CA ALA A 340 -10.93 -33.38 8.73
C ALA A 340 -10.69 -33.56 7.22
N LEU A 341 -9.58 -33.27 6.53
CA LEU A 341 -8.20 -32.81 6.74
C LEU A 341 -7.81 -32.10 5.40
N ASP A 342 -6.75 -31.30 5.30
CA ASP A 342 -5.44 -31.74 4.80
C ASP A 342 -4.52 -30.50 4.66
N ASP A 343 -3.20 -30.67 4.81
CA ASP A 343 -2.24 -30.56 3.68
C ASP A 343 -0.76 -30.71 4.10
N ALA A 344 0.06 -31.18 3.16
CA ALA A 344 1.51 -31.37 3.23
C ALA A 344 2.20 -30.85 1.95
N GLY A 345 3.45 -30.35 2.04
CA GLY A 345 4.29 -30.10 0.84
C GLY A 345 5.58 -29.28 1.07
N ALA A 346 6.65 -29.53 0.29
CA ALA A 346 8.06 -29.27 0.60
C ALA A 346 8.91 -28.58 -0.51
N THR A 347 10.02 -27.92 -0.09
CA THR A 347 11.39 -27.70 -0.66
C THR A 347 11.68 -27.01 -2.02
N GLY A 348 12.80 -26.25 -2.06
CA GLY A 348 13.31 -25.37 -3.15
C GLY A 348 14.52 -25.85 -4.02
N GLU A 349 15.13 -24.90 -4.75
CA GLU A 349 16.04 -25.06 -5.93
C GLU A 349 17.40 -24.30 -5.85
N SER A 350 18.29 -24.47 -6.86
CA SER A 350 19.68 -23.92 -6.97
C SER A 350 20.06 -23.42 -8.39
N ALA A 351 20.98 -22.45 -8.50
CA ALA A 351 21.32 -21.64 -9.70
C ALA A 351 22.70 -21.92 -10.38
N CYS A 352 22.91 -21.38 -11.60
CA CYS A 352 24.13 -21.50 -12.45
C CYS A 352 24.68 -20.13 -12.97
N ARG A 353 25.92 -20.09 -13.52
CA ARG A 353 26.75 -18.89 -13.85
C ARG A 353 26.85 -18.55 -15.35
N GLU A 354 27.03 -17.25 -15.69
CA GLU A 354 27.19 -16.68 -17.05
C GLU A 354 28.65 -16.64 -17.59
N ILE A 355 28.81 -16.59 -18.93
CA ILE A 355 30.08 -16.50 -19.69
C ILE A 355 30.24 -15.07 -20.29
N PRO A 356 31.45 -14.44 -20.26
CA PRO A 356 31.71 -13.12 -20.84
C PRO A 356 31.58 -13.05 -22.38
N VAL A 357 31.06 -11.93 -22.91
CA VAL A 357 30.78 -11.70 -24.34
C VAL A 357 32.03 -11.79 -25.23
N GLU A 358 33.20 -11.41 -24.71
CA GLU A 358 34.47 -11.43 -25.43
C GLU A 358 34.96 -12.85 -25.72
N GLN A 359 34.39 -13.86 -25.04
CA GLN A 359 34.74 -15.27 -25.19
C GLN A 359 33.74 -16.03 -26.06
N MET A 360 32.67 -15.38 -26.51
CA MET A 360 31.63 -16.00 -27.35
C MET A 360 32.13 -16.18 -28.80
N SER A 361 31.91 -17.37 -29.34
CA SER A 361 31.96 -17.65 -30.78
C SER A 361 30.99 -16.76 -31.56
N ASP A 362 31.15 -16.70 -32.88
CA ASP A 362 30.26 -15.91 -33.75
C ASP A 362 28.78 -16.32 -33.55
N LEU A 363 28.50 -17.63 -33.47
CA LEU A 363 27.14 -18.16 -33.30
C LEU A 363 26.56 -17.89 -31.90
N GLU A 364 27.39 -18.01 -30.86
CA GLU A 364 27.01 -17.68 -29.48
C GLU A 364 26.69 -16.18 -29.34
N LEU A 365 27.49 -15.31 -29.97
CA LEU A 365 27.23 -13.86 -29.95
C LEU A 365 25.94 -13.49 -30.67
N ILE A 366 25.68 -14.06 -31.85
CA ILE A 366 24.46 -13.77 -32.63
C ILE A 366 23.23 -14.23 -31.85
N THR A 367 23.26 -15.44 -31.29
CA THR A 367 22.18 -15.98 -30.45
C THR A 367 22.01 -15.15 -29.18
N HIS A 368 23.11 -14.80 -28.51
CA HIS A 368 23.08 -13.96 -27.32
C HIS A 368 22.44 -12.59 -27.63
N ALA A 369 22.87 -11.90 -28.68
CA ALA A 369 22.30 -10.61 -29.07
C ALA A 369 20.80 -10.71 -29.36
N ALA A 370 20.35 -11.76 -30.06
CA ALA A 370 18.93 -12.02 -30.30
C ALA A 370 18.13 -12.12 -28.98
N THR A 371 18.64 -12.88 -27.99
CA THR A 371 17.97 -12.99 -26.68
C THR A 371 17.90 -11.66 -25.92
N ARG A 372 18.80 -10.70 -26.20
CA ARG A 372 18.80 -9.39 -25.54
C ARG A 372 17.69 -8.45 -26.02
N ALA A 373 16.96 -8.81 -27.07
CA ALA A 373 15.83 -8.01 -27.56
C ALA A 373 14.78 -7.74 -26.46
N PRO A 374 14.03 -6.63 -26.57
CA PRO A 374 12.92 -6.35 -25.69
C PRO A 374 11.69 -7.17 -26.11
N SER A 375 10.84 -7.49 -25.14
CA SER A 375 9.52 -8.06 -25.37
C SER A 375 8.56 -7.61 -24.28
N ALA A 376 7.25 -7.58 -24.57
CA ALA A 376 6.21 -7.36 -23.55
C ALA A 376 6.38 -8.35 -22.39
N GLY A 377 6.20 -7.88 -21.14
CA GLY A 377 6.39 -8.68 -19.92
C GLY A 377 7.76 -9.36 -19.75
N ASN A 378 8.76 -9.04 -20.59
CA ASN A 378 9.98 -9.86 -20.75
C ASN A 378 9.66 -11.35 -21.03
N GLN A 379 8.54 -11.64 -21.70
CA GLN A 379 8.06 -12.99 -22.02
C GLN A 379 8.94 -13.75 -23.01
N GLN A 380 9.75 -13.04 -23.81
CA GLN A 380 10.68 -13.61 -24.80
C GLN A 380 9.98 -14.62 -25.72
N PRO A 381 9.02 -14.17 -26.56
CA PRO A 381 8.10 -15.02 -27.30
C PRO A 381 8.76 -15.63 -28.55
N TRP A 382 9.98 -16.16 -28.42
CA TRP A 382 10.76 -16.70 -29.52
C TRP A 382 11.42 -18.02 -29.16
N ARG A 383 11.63 -18.85 -30.19
CA ARG A 383 12.58 -19.97 -30.20
C ARG A 383 13.69 -19.63 -31.16
N ILE A 384 14.93 -19.72 -30.68
CA ILE A 384 16.12 -19.43 -31.48
C ILE A 384 16.79 -20.76 -31.79
N THR A 385 16.99 -21.04 -33.07
CA THR A 385 17.74 -22.20 -33.55
C THR A 385 18.87 -21.72 -34.43
N ALA A 386 20.06 -22.27 -34.22
CA ALA A 386 21.28 -21.84 -34.89
C ALA A 386 21.97 -23.04 -35.55
N ASP A 387 22.40 -22.87 -36.79
CA ASP A 387 23.24 -23.80 -37.55
C ASP A 387 24.43 -23.04 -38.18
N ASP A 388 25.32 -23.74 -38.90
CA ASP A 388 26.55 -23.15 -39.45
C ASP A 388 26.28 -22.04 -40.49
N ASP A 389 25.11 -22.07 -41.12
CA ASP A 389 24.74 -21.19 -42.23
C ASP A 389 23.68 -20.15 -41.85
N SER A 390 23.01 -20.29 -40.71
CA SER A 390 21.90 -19.42 -40.32
C SER A 390 21.54 -19.41 -38.83
N VAL A 391 20.97 -18.29 -38.39
CA VAL A 391 20.26 -18.17 -37.11
C VAL A 391 18.80 -17.84 -37.40
N THR A 392 17.89 -18.72 -36.97
CA THR A 392 16.44 -18.59 -37.15
C THR A 392 15.77 -18.26 -35.82
N ILE A 393 14.91 -17.25 -35.83
CA ILE A 393 14.13 -16.77 -34.68
C ILE A 393 12.66 -16.92 -35.03
N ALA A 394 12.00 -17.91 -34.45
CA ALA A 394 10.60 -18.22 -34.70
C ALA A 394 9.72 -17.81 -33.51
N LEU A 395 8.55 -17.24 -33.78
CA LEU A 395 7.55 -16.90 -32.78
C LEU A 395 7.12 -18.16 -31.98
N ASP A 396 7.22 -18.09 -30.65
CA ASP A 396 6.60 -19.07 -29.76
C ASP A 396 5.21 -18.60 -29.31
N ARG A 397 4.18 -19.11 -29.97
CA ARG A 397 2.78 -18.76 -29.70
C ARG A 397 2.29 -19.15 -28.30
N SER A 398 3.02 -20.01 -27.58
CA SER A 398 2.68 -20.36 -26.19
C SER A 398 3.02 -19.27 -25.18
N ARG A 399 3.87 -18.31 -25.56
CA ARG A 399 4.30 -17.18 -24.72
C ARG A 399 3.55 -15.92 -25.17
N THR A 400 2.35 -15.74 -24.65
CA THR A 400 1.42 -14.66 -25.05
C THR A 400 0.64 -14.16 -23.84
N SER A 401 -0.02 -13.02 -24.00
CA SER A 401 -0.99 -12.45 -23.04
C SER A 401 -2.27 -12.04 -23.76
N THR A 402 -3.31 -11.64 -23.00
CA THR A 402 -4.55 -11.11 -23.56
C THR A 402 -4.32 -9.84 -24.38
N LEU A 403 -3.32 -9.02 -24.01
CA LEU A 403 -2.98 -7.80 -24.74
C LEU A 403 -2.18 -8.06 -26.04
N ASP A 404 -1.64 -9.26 -26.22
CA ASP A 404 -0.92 -9.66 -27.44
C ASP A 404 -1.90 -10.18 -28.51
N ILE A 405 -2.81 -9.30 -28.92
CA ILE A 405 -3.86 -9.58 -29.90
C ILE A 405 -3.24 -10.13 -31.19
N GLU A 406 -3.64 -11.33 -31.59
CA GLU A 406 -3.13 -12.02 -32.78
C GLU A 406 -1.60 -12.11 -32.84
N HIS A 407 -0.93 -12.12 -31.69
CA HIS A 407 0.53 -12.13 -31.56
C HIS A 407 1.25 -10.93 -32.18
N ARG A 408 0.58 -9.77 -32.29
CA ARG A 408 1.15 -8.55 -32.89
C ARG A 408 2.33 -8.00 -32.08
N ALA A 409 2.21 -7.93 -30.75
CA ALA A 409 3.29 -7.49 -29.87
C ALA A 409 4.46 -8.48 -29.91
N SER A 410 4.15 -9.78 -29.95
CA SER A 410 5.17 -10.81 -30.05
C SER A 410 5.89 -10.81 -31.41
N ALA A 411 5.19 -10.50 -32.50
CA ALA A 411 5.82 -10.32 -33.82
C ALA A 411 6.80 -9.14 -33.83
N VAL A 412 6.44 -8.00 -33.22
CA VAL A 412 7.36 -6.87 -33.01
C VAL A 412 8.61 -7.31 -32.23
N ALA A 413 8.43 -8.11 -31.18
CA ALA A 413 9.52 -8.62 -30.36
C ALA A 413 10.46 -9.57 -31.16
N VAL A 414 9.91 -10.46 -31.99
CA VAL A 414 10.68 -11.31 -32.92
C VAL A 414 11.46 -10.45 -33.93
N GLY A 415 10.85 -9.37 -34.43
CA GLY A 415 11.51 -8.40 -35.30
C GLY A 415 12.70 -7.71 -34.65
N ALA A 416 12.54 -7.28 -33.40
CA ALA A 416 13.63 -6.71 -32.61
C ALA A 416 14.78 -7.73 -32.37
N ALA A 417 14.43 -8.98 -32.06
CA ALA A 417 15.42 -10.06 -31.94
C ALA A 417 16.17 -10.32 -33.26
N LEU A 418 15.47 -10.26 -34.40
CA LEU A 418 16.08 -10.39 -35.73
C LEU A 418 17.03 -9.24 -36.03
N HIS A 419 16.67 -8.01 -35.66
CA HIS A 419 17.56 -6.87 -35.80
C HIS A 419 18.84 -7.06 -34.96
N ASN A 420 18.71 -7.53 -33.71
CA ASN A 420 19.85 -7.79 -32.84
C ASN A 420 20.79 -8.85 -33.39
N ALA A 421 20.24 -9.96 -33.88
CA ALA A 421 21.02 -11.00 -34.56
C ALA A 421 21.76 -10.46 -35.79
N ARG A 422 21.07 -9.65 -36.61
CA ARG A 422 21.65 -9.03 -37.81
C ARG A 422 22.84 -8.12 -37.46
N VAL A 423 22.71 -7.26 -36.45
CA VAL A 423 23.78 -6.35 -36.02
C VAL A 423 24.98 -7.15 -35.49
N ALA A 424 24.74 -8.20 -34.69
CA ALA A 424 25.80 -9.08 -34.22
C ALA A 424 26.54 -9.77 -35.39
N ALA A 425 25.81 -10.33 -36.37
CA ALA A 425 26.40 -10.96 -37.54
C ALA A 425 27.19 -9.95 -38.41
N ALA A 426 26.68 -8.74 -38.58
CA ALA A 426 27.36 -7.65 -39.29
C ALA A 426 28.65 -7.21 -38.58
N SER A 427 28.63 -7.12 -37.24
CA SER A 427 29.81 -6.74 -36.45
C SER A 427 30.98 -7.73 -36.59
N ARG A 428 30.65 -9.01 -36.83
CA ARG A 428 31.62 -10.08 -37.09
C ARG A 428 31.94 -10.24 -38.58
N GLY A 429 31.31 -9.47 -39.46
CA GLY A 429 31.50 -9.53 -40.91
C GLY A 429 31.00 -10.83 -41.56
N VAL A 430 30.11 -11.58 -40.88
CA VAL A 430 29.61 -12.88 -41.35
C VAL A 430 28.20 -12.81 -41.95
N LEU A 431 27.54 -11.65 -41.93
CA LEU A 431 26.19 -11.47 -42.46
C LEU A 431 26.12 -11.68 -43.98
N ASP A 432 25.25 -12.59 -44.42
CA ASP A 432 24.88 -12.76 -45.84
C ASP A 432 23.64 -11.95 -46.21
N ASP A 433 22.50 -12.37 -45.67
CA ASP A 433 21.17 -11.87 -45.98
C ASP A 433 20.24 -11.98 -44.76
N VAL A 434 19.12 -11.27 -44.77
CA VAL A 434 18.07 -11.36 -43.75
C VAL A 434 16.73 -11.66 -44.42
N GLU A 435 16.13 -12.78 -44.03
CA GLU A 435 14.87 -13.26 -44.57
C GLU A 435 13.77 -13.17 -43.52
N VAL A 436 12.59 -12.69 -43.92
CA VAL A 436 11.36 -12.72 -43.11
C VAL A 436 10.38 -13.68 -43.78
N VAL A 437 9.99 -14.73 -43.06
CA VAL A 437 9.00 -15.70 -43.51
C VAL A 437 7.81 -15.62 -42.58
N ALA A 438 6.67 -15.21 -43.14
CA ALA A 438 5.43 -15.07 -42.39
C ALA A 438 4.24 -15.57 -43.21
N ASP A 439 3.54 -16.56 -42.67
CA ASP A 439 2.24 -17.05 -43.12
C ASP A 439 1.30 -17.27 -41.91
N ASP A 440 0.09 -17.75 -42.12
CA ASP A 440 -0.91 -17.94 -41.04
C ASP A 440 -0.40 -18.86 -39.91
N ARG A 441 0.56 -19.75 -40.19
CA ARG A 441 1.09 -20.74 -39.24
C ARG A 441 2.50 -20.43 -38.73
N THR A 442 3.26 -19.63 -39.46
CA THR A 442 4.69 -19.44 -39.25
C THR A 442 5.01 -17.96 -39.23
N ILE A 443 5.66 -17.48 -38.17
CA ILE A 443 6.22 -16.13 -38.11
C ILE A 443 7.66 -16.31 -37.66
N LEU A 444 8.61 -16.12 -38.57
CA LEU A 444 10.04 -16.23 -38.28
C LEU A 444 10.89 -15.24 -39.06
N GLY A 445 12.01 -14.87 -38.45
CA GLY A 445 13.12 -14.18 -39.09
C GLY A 445 14.33 -15.09 -39.18
N ARG A 446 15.13 -14.96 -40.24
CA ARG A 446 16.37 -15.70 -40.41
C ARG A 446 17.51 -14.78 -40.82
N VAL A 447 18.63 -14.86 -40.11
CA VAL A 447 19.92 -14.28 -40.52
C VAL A 447 20.73 -15.37 -41.21
N ARG A 448 21.07 -15.19 -42.49
CA ARG A 448 21.97 -16.09 -43.23
C ARG A 448 23.42 -15.64 -43.09
N LEU A 449 24.35 -16.59 -43.09
CA LEU A 449 25.77 -16.36 -42.82
C LEU A 449 26.64 -16.75 -44.03
N LYS A 450 27.67 -15.95 -44.35
CA LYS A 450 28.62 -16.21 -45.45
C LYS A 450 29.75 -17.20 -45.08
N GLY A 451 29.65 -17.84 -43.90
CA GLY A 451 30.67 -18.71 -43.28
C GLY A 451 31.34 -18.07 -42.06
N LEU A 452 31.46 -18.83 -40.96
CA LEU A 452 32.02 -18.37 -39.68
C LEU A 452 33.53 -18.05 -39.80
N GLY A 453 33.99 -16.96 -39.16
CA GLY A 453 35.40 -16.56 -39.17
C GLY A 453 35.96 -15.97 -40.48
N ALA A 454 35.11 -15.72 -41.49
CA ALA A 454 35.54 -15.19 -42.80
C ALA A 454 35.43 -13.64 -42.93
N GLY A 455 34.90 -12.96 -41.92
CA GLY A 455 34.51 -11.55 -41.98
C GLY A 455 35.61 -10.55 -41.60
N VAL A 456 35.59 -9.38 -42.24
CA VAL A 456 36.34 -8.19 -41.79
C VAL A 456 35.44 -7.37 -40.87
N GLN A 457 35.89 -7.12 -39.64
CA GLN A 457 35.14 -6.33 -38.66
C GLN A 457 35.07 -4.86 -39.08
N ALA A 458 33.86 -4.28 -39.01
CA ALA A 458 33.62 -2.87 -39.31
C ALA A 458 33.35 -2.09 -37.99
N PRO A 459 34.10 -1.00 -37.71
CA PRO A 459 33.97 -0.25 -36.45
C PRO A 459 32.58 0.33 -36.18
N GLU A 460 31.82 0.71 -37.23
CA GLU A 460 30.46 1.23 -37.06
C GLU A 460 29.49 0.19 -36.45
N HIS A 461 29.54 -1.07 -36.91
CA HIS A 461 28.65 -2.14 -36.44
C HIS A 461 29.02 -2.61 -35.02
N GLU A 462 30.29 -2.51 -34.63
CA GLU A 462 30.72 -2.82 -33.26
C GLU A 462 30.18 -1.79 -32.25
N ARG A 463 30.14 -0.50 -32.63
CA ARG A 463 29.55 0.55 -31.79
C ARG A 463 28.04 0.39 -31.65
N GLU A 464 27.35 0.01 -32.72
CA GLU A 464 25.92 -0.31 -32.72
C GLU A 464 25.64 -1.51 -31.80
N LEU A 465 26.38 -2.62 -31.97
CA LEU A 465 26.26 -3.81 -31.13
C LEU A 465 26.46 -3.50 -29.64
N ARG A 466 27.48 -2.70 -29.29
CA ARG A 466 27.74 -2.33 -27.89
C ARG A 466 26.57 -1.58 -27.27
N THR A 467 25.96 -0.66 -28.03
CA THR A 467 24.81 0.11 -27.55
C THR A 467 23.60 -0.81 -27.37
N LEU A 468 23.34 -1.66 -28.36
CA LEU A 468 22.26 -2.64 -28.37
C LEU A 468 22.34 -3.62 -27.20
N LEU A 469 23.53 -4.16 -26.90
CA LEU A 469 23.73 -5.04 -25.73
C LEU A 469 23.62 -4.29 -24.40
N ALA A 470 23.92 -2.99 -24.39
CA ALA A 470 23.79 -2.14 -23.21
C ALA A 470 22.36 -1.64 -22.96
N ARG A 471 21.48 -1.71 -23.98
CA ARG A 471 20.11 -1.21 -23.97
C ARG A 471 19.27 -1.77 -22.82
N SER A 472 18.42 -0.92 -22.27
CA SER A 472 17.51 -1.30 -21.19
C SER A 472 16.24 -0.45 -21.16
N THR A 473 15.16 -1.00 -20.62
CA THR A 473 13.93 -0.25 -20.37
C THR A 473 14.09 0.64 -19.14
N ARG A 474 13.90 1.95 -19.30
CA ARG A 474 14.01 2.93 -18.21
C ARG A 474 12.66 3.56 -17.88
N ARG A 475 12.04 3.07 -16.80
CA ARG A 475 10.66 3.41 -16.40
C ARG A 475 10.54 4.65 -15.52
N GLY A 476 11.64 5.14 -14.95
CA GLY A 476 11.67 6.29 -14.04
C GLY A 476 11.06 7.58 -14.60
N PRO A 477 10.83 8.59 -13.74
CA PRO A 477 10.38 9.90 -14.19
C PRO A 477 11.42 10.58 -15.09
N GLY A 478 10.94 11.42 -16.01
CA GLY A 478 11.80 12.30 -16.81
C GLY A 478 12.01 13.65 -16.14
N ASP A 479 12.93 14.45 -16.67
CA ASP A 479 13.18 15.83 -16.22
C ASP A 479 12.28 16.89 -16.89
N GLY A 480 11.40 16.49 -17.82
CA GLY A 480 10.53 17.40 -18.57
C GLY A 480 11.26 18.28 -19.59
N SER A 481 12.52 18.03 -19.91
CA SER A 481 13.21 18.71 -21.01
C SER A 481 12.62 18.30 -22.38
N PRO A 482 12.42 19.22 -23.33
CA PRO A 482 11.85 18.88 -24.64
C PRO A 482 12.82 18.05 -25.50
N LEU A 483 12.26 17.30 -26.45
CA LEU A 483 13.04 16.67 -27.53
C LEU A 483 13.61 17.75 -28.46
N GLY A 484 14.90 17.70 -28.77
CA GLY A 484 15.53 18.67 -29.68
C GLY A 484 15.14 18.43 -31.14
N ASP A 485 15.02 19.49 -31.94
CA ASP A 485 14.62 19.38 -33.35
C ASP A 485 15.62 18.53 -34.18
N ASP A 486 16.93 18.71 -33.97
CA ASP A 486 17.97 17.92 -34.63
C ASP A 486 17.91 16.43 -34.23
N ASP A 487 17.60 16.15 -32.98
CA ASP A 487 17.46 14.79 -32.46
C ASP A 487 16.20 14.14 -33.06
N LEU A 488 15.11 14.90 -33.19
CA LEU A 488 13.88 14.43 -33.79
C LEU A 488 14.06 14.10 -35.29
N ILE A 489 14.79 14.93 -36.04
CA ILE A 489 15.13 14.66 -37.45
C ILE A 489 15.89 13.33 -37.55
N ARG A 490 16.91 13.13 -36.71
CA ARG A 490 17.69 11.88 -36.70
C ARG A 490 16.83 10.65 -36.36
N LEU A 491 15.89 10.79 -35.44
CA LEU A 491 14.98 9.71 -35.07
C LEU A 491 13.97 9.42 -36.19
N ALA A 492 13.47 10.46 -36.88
CA ALA A 492 12.62 10.32 -38.04
C ALA A 492 13.35 9.63 -39.20
N ASP A 493 14.60 10.02 -39.49
CA ASP A 493 15.42 9.39 -40.54
C ASP A 493 15.64 7.88 -40.32
N VAL A 494 15.66 7.42 -39.06
CA VAL A 494 15.76 6.00 -38.71
C VAL A 494 14.41 5.28 -38.88
N ALA A 495 13.31 5.95 -38.56
CA ALA A 495 11.98 5.35 -38.50
C ALA A 495 11.20 5.43 -39.82
N ASP A 496 11.48 6.42 -40.67
CA ASP A 496 10.79 6.64 -41.94
C ASP A 496 11.39 5.75 -43.02
N THR A 497 10.68 4.66 -43.33
CA THR A 497 11.06 3.68 -44.34
C THR A 497 9.93 3.51 -45.38
N GLU A 498 10.08 2.59 -46.32
CA GLU A 498 8.98 2.27 -47.26
C GLU A 498 7.73 1.70 -46.55
N ILE A 499 7.92 1.13 -45.34
CA ILE A 499 6.89 0.40 -44.58
C ILE A 499 6.54 1.05 -43.23
N THR A 500 7.31 2.02 -42.75
CA THR A 500 7.10 2.68 -41.45
C THR A 500 7.23 4.18 -41.55
N ARG A 501 6.58 4.89 -40.62
CA ARG A 501 6.77 6.32 -40.40
C ARG A 501 6.72 6.68 -38.91
N LEU A 502 7.38 7.77 -38.53
CA LEU A 502 7.36 8.29 -37.17
C LEU A 502 6.25 9.33 -36.95
N VAL A 503 5.51 9.20 -35.86
CA VAL A 503 4.61 10.26 -35.35
C VAL A 503 5.10 10.71 -33.98
N PRO A 504 5.86 11.82 -33.90
CA PRO A 504 6.30 12.37 -32.63
C PRO A 504 5.19 13.16 -31.94
N LEU A 505 5.00 12.90 -30.65
CA LEU A 505 4.26 13.74 -29.71
C LEU A 505 5.30 14.50 -28.86
N ALA A 506 5.78 15.63 -29.38
CA ALA A 506 6.81 16.44 -28.72
C ALA A 506 6.24 17.66 -27.97
N ASP A 507 5.05 18.13 -28.36
CA ASP A 507 4.40 19.24 -27.66
C ASP A 507 3.68 18.78 -26.38
N ARG A 508 3.62 19.69 -25.41
CA ARG A 508 3.08 19.39 -24.08
C ARG A 508 1.60 19.05 -24.09
N ALA A 509 0.82 19.60 -25.02
CA ALA A 509 -0.62 19.32 -25.10
C ALA A 509 -0.85 17.86 -25.53
N ARG A 510 -0.19 17.40 -26.59
CA ARG A 510 -0.30 16.01 -27.08
C ARG A 510 0.27 15.00 -26.11
N ILE A 511 1.39 15.32 -25.42
CA ILE A 511 1.92 14.48 -24.33
C ILE A 511 0.89 14.35 -23.21
N THR A 512 0.21 15.44 -22.83
CA THR A 512 -0.83 15.41 -21.79
C THR A 512 -2.04 14.59 -22.22
N THR A 513 -2.46 14.67 -23.48
CA THR A 513 -3.52 13.81 -24.03
C THR A 513 -3.13 12.34 -23.97
N PHE A 514 -1.91 11.99 -24.39
CA PHE A 514 -1.41 10.60 -24.29
C PHE A 514 -1.32 10.12 -22.83
N ALA A 515 -0.95 11.01 -21.90
CA ALA A 515 -0.93 10.71 -20.47
C ALA A 515 -2.33 10.38 -19.94
N SER A 516 -3.34 11.17 -20.31
CA SER A 516 -4.75 10.93 -19.96
C SER A 516 -5.30 9.63 -20.55
N ILE A 517 -4.89 9.27 -21.76
CA ILE A 517 -5.24 7.99 -22.38
C ILE A 517 -4.58 6.84 -21.62
N SER A 518 -3.30 6.98 -21.27
CA SER A 518 -2.53 5.97 -20.53
C SER A 518 -3.09 5.76 -19.12
N ASP A 519 -3.43 6.84 -18.42
CA ASP A 519 -4.08 6.83 -17.10
C ASP A 519 -5.34 5.97 -17.08
N ARG A 520 -6.29 6.29 -17.97
CA ARG A 520 -7.57 5.59 -18.06
C ARG A 520 -7.41 4.17 -18.59
N SER A 521 -6.44 3.93 -19.47
CA SER A 521 -6.09 2.59 -19.94
C SER A 521 -5.58 1.72 -18.80
N ASP A 522 -4.67 2.23 -17.97
CA ASP A 522 -4.10 1.47 -16.85
C ASP A 522 -5.16 1.22 -15.78
N ARG A 523 -6.04 2.20 -15.48
CA ARG A 523 -7.20 1.95 -14.62
C ARG A 523 -8.02 0.76 -15.10
N VAL A 524 -8.35 0.70 -16.39
CA VAL A 524 -9.09 -0.46 -16.94
C VAL A 524 -8.27 -1.75 -16.81
N ARG A 525 -6.96 -1.70 -17.03
CA ARG A 525 -6.07 -2.85 -16.87
C ARG A 525 -6.06 -3.38 -15.43
N PHE A 526 -6.04 -2.51 -14.42
CA PHE A 526 -6.12 -2.90 -13.01
C PHE A 526 -7.50 -3.47 -12.63
N LEU A 527 -8.58 -2.90 -13.15
CA LEU A 527 -9.95 -3.28 -12.80
C LEU A 527 -10.51 -4.45 -13.61
N THR A 528 -9.79 -4.94 -14.62
CA THR A 528 -10.18 -6.12 -15.39
C THR A 528 -9.49 -7.36 -14.80
N PRO A 529 -10.21 -8.35 -14.24
CA PRO A 529 -9.62 -9.45 -13.49
C PRO A 529 -8.55 -10.25 -14.25
N GLU A 530 -8.79 -10.52 -15.54
CA GLU A 530 -7.85 -11.25 -16.40
C GLU A 530 -6.58 -10.43 -16.66
N LEU A 531 -6.73 -9.16 -17.05
CA LEU A 531 -5.60 -8.28 -17.36
C LEU A 531 -4.75 -7.95 -16.14
N HIS A 532 -5.40 -7.79 -14.97
CA HIS A 532 -4.75 -7.57 -13.69
C HIS A 532 -3.88 -8.76 -13.29
N ARG A 533 -4.43 -9.98 -13.39
CA ARG A 533 -3.71 -11.22 -13.10
C ARG A 533 -2.48 -11.38 -13.99
N GLU A 534 -2.63 -11.16 -15.29
CA GLU A 534 -1.52 -11.21 -16.25
C GLU A 534 -0.47 -10.14 -15.95
N MET A 535 -0.88 -8.89 -15.70
CA MET A 535 0.02 -7.79 -15.38
C MET A 535 0.92 -8.09 -14.17
N PHE A 536 0.39 -8.70 -13.12
CA PHE A 536 1.18 -9.05 -11.95
C PHE A 536 1.97 -10.35 -12.11
N ALA A 537 1.51 -11.28 -12.95
CA ALA A 537 2.29 -12.46 -13.32
C ALA A 537 3.55 -12.10 -14.14
N GLU A 538 3.54 -10.95 -14.81
CA GLU A 538 4.72 -10.40 -15.49
C GLU A 538 5.77 -9.85 -14.52
N LEU A 539 5.47 -9.64 -13.24
CA LEU A 539 6.41 -9.09 -12.26
C LEU A 539 7.11 -10.21 -11.48
N THR A 540 8.44 -10.12 -11.34
CA THR A 540 9.21 -11.05 -10.51
C THR A 540 10.03 -10.33 -9.44
N ALA A 541 10.05 -10.90 -8.23
CA ALA A 541 10.99 -10.53 -7.17
C ALA A 541 12.26 -11.39 -7.22
N ASP A 542 12.24 -12.50 -7.99
CA ASP A 542 13.38 -13.36 -8.24
C ASP A 542 13.75 -13.32 -9.73
N PRO A 543 14.63 -12.41 -10.15
CA PRO A 543 15.02 -12.29 -11.55
C PRO A 543 15.88 -13.46 -12.04
N ALA A 544 16.22 -14.44 -11.19
CA ALA A 544 17.06 -15.56 -11.56
C ALA A 544 16.46 -16.44 -12.66
N ASP A 545 15.14 -16.54 -12.75
CA ASP A 545 14.41 -17.39 -13.70
C ASP A 545 14.44 -16.88 -15.15
N GLY A 546 15.02 -15.69 -15.40
CA GLY A 546 15.28 -15.18 -16.74
C GLY A 546 14.05 -14.62 -17.49
N ALA A 547 12.83 -14.82 -16.98
CA ALA A 547 11.58 -14.25 -17.50
C ALA A 547 10.98 -13.23 -16.50
N GLY A 548 10.06 -12.40 -16.99
CA GLY A 548 9.40 -11.38 -16.16
C GLY A 548 10.19 -10.07 -15.99
N ILE A 549 9.50 -9.08 -15.46
CA ILE A 549 9.98 -7.74 -15.15
C ILE A 549 10.40 -7.74 -13.68
N ASP A 550 11.69 -7.55 -13.43
CA ASP A 550 12.22 -7.33 -12.09
C ASP A 550 11.54 -6.11 -11.45
N ILE A 551 10.96 -6.29 -10.27
CA ILE A 551 10.31 -5.21 -9.49
C ILE A 551 11.28 -4.04 -9.26
N ALA A 552 12.58 -4.31 -9.08
CA ALA A 552 13.59 -3.26 -8.92
C ALA A 552 13.74 -2.38 -10.17
N SER A 553 13.33 -2.87 -11.35
CA SER A 553 13.37 -2.12 -12.62
C SER A 553 12.13 -1.24 -12.87
N LEU A 554 11.16 -1.24 -11.95
CA LEU A 554 9.98 -0.36 -12.03
C LEU A 554 10.31 1.07 -11.60
N ASP A 555 11.40 1.28 -10.85
CA ASP A 555 11.80 2.59 -10.32
C ASP A 555 10.64 3.20 -9.50
N LEU A 556 10.09 2.39 -8.58
CA LEU A 556 9.05 2.82 -7.66
C LEU A 556 9.70 3.61 -6.51
N PRO A 557 9.13 4.73 -6.08
CA PRO A 557 9.56 5.40 -4.85
C PRO A 557 9.54 4.42 -3.67
N PRO A 558 10.52 4.46 -2.74
CA PRO A 558 10.56 3.54 -1.60
C PRO A 558 9.27 3.52 -0.76
N ALA A 559 8.58 4.66 -0.67
CA ALA A 559 7.27 4.76 -0.03
C ALA A 559 6.22 3.85 -0.71
N MET A 560 6.23 3.75 -2.04
CA MET A 560 5.24 2.99 -2.81
C MET A 560 5.43 1.46 -2.79
N ALA A 561 6.54 0.96 -2.23
CA ALA A 561 6.82 -0.47 -2.21
C ALA A 561 5.72 -1.29 -1.48
N GLY A 562 5.21 -0.79 -0.35
CA GLY A 562 4.13 -1.46 0.40
C GLY A 562 2.77 -1.42 -0.31
N MET A 563 2.56 -0.44 -1.20
CA MET A 563 1.33 -0.33 -1.99
C MET A 563 1.31 -1.34 -3.14
N LEU A 564 2.47 -1.81 -3.63
CA LEU A 564 2.52 -2.81 -4.70
C LEU A 564 1.82 -4.13 -4.29
N ASP A 565 1.95 -4.52 -3.02
CA ASP A 565 1.27 -5.69 -2.47
C ASP A 565 -0.24 -5.51 -2.40
N VAL A 566 -0.71 -4.28 -2.10
CA VAL A 566 -2.14 -3.93 -2.18
C VAL A 566 -2.63 -3.93 -3.63
N LEU A 567 -1.86 -3.36 -4.55
CA LEU A 567 -2.23 -3.32 -5.97
C LEU A 567 -2.28 -4.72 -6.61
N ARG A 568 -1.50 -5.69 -6.10
CA ARG A 568 -1.50 -7.09 -6.54
C ARG A 568 -2.78 -7.85 -6.15
N ARG A 569 -3.57 -7.33 -5.23
CA ARG A 569 -4.73 -8.02 -4.65
C ARG A 569 -5.98 -7.87 -5.51
N GLY A 570 -6.41 -8.99 -6.11
CA GLY A 570 -7.61 -9.03 -6.96
C GLY A 570 -8.91 -8.77 -6.21
N ASP A 571 -8.99 -9.13 -4.93
CA ASP A 571 -10.11 -8.81 -4.03
C ASP A 571 -10.27 -7.30 -3.81
N VAL A 572 -9.15 -6.57 -3.71
CA VAL A 572 -9.13 -5.10 -3.60
C VAL A 572 -9.59 -4.46 -4.92
N MET A 573 -9.08 -4.93 -6.06
CA MET A 573 -9.47 -4.40 -7.37
C MET A 573 -10.95 -4.64 -7.67
N ALA A 574 -11.51 -5.78 -7.25
CA ALA A 574 -12.92 -6.09 -7.41
C ALA A 574 -13.82 -5.10 -6.64
N LEU A 575 -13.44 -4.72 -5.42
CA LEU A 575 -14.16 -3.71 -4.64
C LEU A 575 -14.08 -2.32 -5.29
N LEU A 576 -12.90 -1.91 -5.76
CA LEU A 576 -12.75 -0.65 -6.47
C LEU A 576 -13.61 -0.59 -7.73
N ASP A 577 -13.70 -1.70 -8.47
CA ASP A 577 -14.58 -1.81 -9.63
C ASP A 577 -16.06 -1.69 -9.24
N GLU A 578 -16.49 -2.41 -8.20
CA GLU A 578 -17.86 -2.36 -7.66
C GLU A 578 -18.25 -0.93 -7.25
N TRP A 579 -17.34 -0.18 -6.64
CA TRP A 579 -17.57 1.20 -6.21
C TRP A 579 -17.52 2.22 -7.36
N GLY A 580 -17.07 1.82 -8.55
CA GLY A 580 -16.71 2.74 -9.62
C GLY A 580 -15.48 3.61 -9.30
N GLY A 581 -14.66 3.20 -8.34
CA GLY A 581 -13.45 3.89 -7.88
C GLY A 581 -12.23 3.62 -8.75
N GLY A 582 -11.04 3.66 -8.16
CA GLY A 582 -9.76 3.36 -8.82
C GLY A 582 -9.26 4.48 -9.73
N ALA A 583 -9.73 5.72 -9.55
CA ALA A 583 -9.31 6.86 -10.36
C ALA A 583 -7.79 7.16 -10.26
N ALA A 584 -7.17 6.78 -9.14
CA ALA A 584 -5.74 6.95 -8.92
C ALA A 584 -4.85 5.85 -9.55
N LEU A 585 -5.43 4.74 -10.03
CA LEU A 585 -4.68 3.55 -10.46
C LEU A 585 -3.74 3.81 -11.66
N GLY A 586 -4.07 4.77 -12.54
CA GLY A 586 -3.23 5.17 -13.66
C GLY A 586 -2.36 6.41 -13.43
N ALA A 587 -2.47 7.05 -12.25
CA ALA A 587 -1.89 8.38 -12.01
C ALA A 587 -0.35 8.38 -12.07
N ASP A 588 0.32 7.32 -11.61
CA ASP A 588 1.77 7.19 -11.70
C ASP A 588 2.24 7.06 -13.15
N ALA A 589 1.57 6.23 -13.97
CA ALA A 589 1.84 6.10 -15.40
C ALA A 589 1.62 7.44 -16.11
N ALA A 590 0.55 8.16 -15.79
CA ALA A 590 0.26 9.48 -16.32
C ALA A 590 1.37 10.49 -15.98
N ALA A 591 1.77 10.58 -14.70
CA ALA A 591 2.83 11.48 -14.25
C ALA A 591 4.18 11.18 -14.94
N ARG A 592 4.49 9.90 -15.14
CA ARG A 592 5.66 9.42 -15.89
C ARG A 592 5.60 9.81 -17.37
N VAL A 593 4.42 9.82 -17.99
CA VAL A 593 4.24 10.29 -19.37
C VAL A 593 4.37 11.81 -19.44
N THR A 594 3.72 12.54 -18.54
CA THR A 594 3.73 14.01 -18.51
C THR A 594 5.14 14.58 -18.36
N SER A 595 6.01 13.90 -17.60
CA SER A 595 7.42 14.25 -17.41
C SER A 595 8.34 13.85 -18.58
N ALA A 596 7.83 13.24 -19.64
CA ALA A 596 8.64 12.81 -20.79
C ALA A 596 9.18 13.98 -21.61
N SER A 597 10.26 13.71 -22.36
CA SER A 597 10.76 14.62 -23.41
C SER A 597 9.93 14.54 -24.68
N GLY A 598 9.36 13.37 -24.97
CA GLY A 598 8.40 13.15 -26.04
C GLY A 598 7.88 11.71 -26.04
N ILE A 599 6.82 11.47 -26.80
CA ILE A 599 6.33 10.12 -27.12
C ILE A 599 6.54 9.88 -28.61
N LEU A 600 7.21 8.79 -28.96
CA LEU A 600 7.48 8.40 -30.33
C LEU A 600 6.53 7.25 -30.70
N LEU A 601 5.58 7.52 -31.58
CA LEU A 601 4.68 6.49 -32.11
C LEU A 601 5.25 6.01 -33.45
N LEU A 602 5.66 4.76 -33.52
CA LEU A 602 6.03 4.13 -34.78
C LEU A 602 4.76 3.57 -35.43
N VAL A 603 4.48 4.02 -36.66
CA VAL A 603 3.32 3.56 -37.44
C VAL A 603 3.83 2.76 -38.63
N GLN A 604 3.24 1.60 -38.89
CA GLN A 604 3.55 0.75 -40.02
C GLN A 604 2.43 0.77 -41.06
N ARG A 605 2.79 0.47 -42.31
CA ARG A 605 1.87 0.03 -43.37
C ARG A 605 1.70 -1.48 -43.31
N GLY A 606 0.49 -1.93 -43.57
CA GLY A 606 0.10 -3.33 -43.43
C GLY A 606 -0.23 -3.70 -41.97
N ARG A 607 -1.15 -4.66 -41.84
CA ARG A 607 -1.73 -5.10 -40.56
C ARG A 607 -1.48 -6.59 -40.29
N THR A 608 -0.68 -7.25 -41.12
CA THR A 608 -0.38 -8.67 -40.97
C THR A 608 0.74 -8.87 -39.95
N PRO A 609 0.86 -10.05 -39.33
CA PRO A 609 1.98 -10.33 -38.43
C PRO A 609 3.36 -10.16 -39.08
N ALA A 610 3.47 -10.35 -40.41
CA ALA A 610 4.68 -10.09 -41.18
C ALA A 610 5.09 -8.62 -41.10
N ASP A 611 4.12 -7.72 -41.17
CA ASP A 611 4.33 -6.27 -41.15
C ASP A 611 4.79 -5.84 -39.76
N TYR A 612 4.19 -6.39 -38.69
CA TYR A 612 4.64 -6.17 -37.31
C TYR A 612 6.06 -6.69 -37.06
N LEU A 613 6.42 -7.85 -37.61
CA LEU A 613 7.79 -8.35 -37.53
C LEU A 613 8.75 -7.38 -38.22
N ARG A 614 8.47 -6.96 -39.46
CA ARG A 614 9.32 -6.01 -40.19
C ARG A 614 9.45 -4.68 -39.46
N ALA A 615 8.34 -4.14 -38.95
CA ALA A 615 8.34 -2.91 -38.18
C ALA A 615 9.06 -3.06 -36.83
N GLY A 616 9.10 -4.27 -36.25
CA GLY A 616 9.89 -4.60 -35.07
C GLY A 616 11.40 -4.42 -35.25
N LEU A 617 11.92 -4.62 -36.47
CA LEU A 617 13.33 -4.31 -36.77
C LEU A 617 13.58 -2.80 -36.64
N VAL A 618 12.66 -1.99 -37.17
CA VAL A 618 12.74 -0.52 -37.13
C VAL A 618 12.52 0.00 -35.71
N ALA A 619 11.65 -0.64 -34.93
CA ALA A 619 11.41 -0.29 -33.53
C ALA A 619 12.68 -0.43 -32.66
N GLU A 620 13.43 -1.52 -32.83
CA GLU A 620 14.70 -1.72 -32.11
C GLU A 620 15.78 -0.73 -32.58
N GLN A 621 15.85 -0.44 -33.89
CA GLN A 621 16.73 0.60 -34.44
C GLN A 621 16.43 1.97 -33.83
N LEU A 622 15.15 2.36 -33.80
CA LEU A 622 14.69 3.62 -33.25
C LEU A 622 15.02 3.72 -31.75
N TRP A 623 14.84 2.64 -31.00
CA TRP A 623 15.21 2.59 -29.58
C TRP A 623 16.71 2.80 -29.40
N VAL A 624 17.54 2.02 -30.09
CA VAL A 624 19.01 2.14 -30.00
C VAL A 624 19.46 3.55 -30.39
N ALA A 625 18.90 4.14 -31.46
CA ALA A 625 19.20 5.50 -31.88
C ALA A 625 18.85 6.54 -30.80
N ALA A 626 17.68 6.42 -30.15
CA ALA A 626 17.29 7.30 -29.05
C ALA A 626 18.27 7.20 -27.86
N GLU A 627 18.72 6.00 -27.51
CA GLU A 627 19.72 5.83 -26.46
C GLU A 627 21.10 6.39 -26.83
N GLN A 628 21.52 6.30 -28.09
CA GLN A 628 22.77 6.92 -28.57
C GLN A 628 22.73 8.46 -28.47
N LEU A 629 21.54 9.06 -28.58
CA LEU A 629 21.30 10.48 -28.36
C LEU A 629 21.15 10.83 -26.86
N GLY A 630 21.26 9.84 -25.96
CA GLY A 630 21.23 10.03 -24.51
C GLY A 630 19.84 9.97 -23.88
N TYR A 631 18.81 9.55 -24.62
CA TYR A 631 17.46 9.39 -24.09
C TYR A 631 17.25 8.05 -23.40
N ALA A 632 16.58 8.08 -22.25
CA ALA A 632 15.97 6.94 -21.61
C ALA A 632 14.67 6.57 -22.33
N VAL A 633 14.52 5.28 -22.66
CA VAL A 633 13.39 4.78 -23.44
C VAL A 633 12.54 3.82 -22.61
N HIS A 634 11.22 4.00 -22.69
CA HIS A 634 10.22 3.13 -22.09
C HIS A 634 9.13 2.81 -23.11
N PRO A 635 9.01 1.55 -23.58
CA PRO A 635 7.86 1.13 -24.37
C PRO A 635 6.58 1.22 -23.56
N MET A 636 5.54 1.76 -24.18
CA MET A 636 4.23 1.91 -23.58
C MET A 636 3.20 1.17 -24.43
N THR A 637 2.39 0.35 -23.77
CA THR A 637 1.37 -0.46 -24.41
C THR A 637 0.05 -0.23 -23.70
N PRO A 638 -0.69 0.86 -24.04
CA PRO A 638 -2.09 0.96 -23.65
C PRO A 638 -2.83 -0.33 -23.99
N ALA A 639 -3.79 -0.75 -23.16
CA ALA A 639 -4.40 -2.09 -23.26
C ALA A 639 -5.02 -2.36 -24.64
N PHE A 640 -5.54 -1.32 -25.29
CA PHE A 640 -6.15 -1.39 -26.61
C PHE A 640 -5.17 -1.18 -27.78
N LEU A 641 -3.86 -0.98 -27.56
CA LEU A 641 -2.91 -0.54 -28.60
C LEU A 641 -2.94 -1.43 -29.84
N TYR A 642 -3.04 -2.75 -29.66
CA TYR A 642 -3.09 -3.71 -30.75
C TYR A 642 -4.51 -4.06 -31.21
N ALA A 643 -5.55 -3.38 -30.73
CA ALA A 643 -6.93 -3.57 -31.18
C ALA A 643 -7.21 -2.69 -32.42
N LEU A 644 -7.36 -3.34 -33.57
CA LEU A 644 -7.57 -2.63 -34.84
C LEU A 644 -9.00 -2.09 -35.01
N ASP A 645 -9.95 -2.60 -34.24
CA ASP A 645 -11.35 -2.16 -34.25
C ASP A 645 -11.96 -2.11 -32.85
N ASP A 646 -13.09 -1.43 -32.74
CA ASP A 646 -13.83 -1.26 -31.47
C ASP A 646 -14.35 -2.59 -30.91
N ALA A 647 -14.65 -3.57 -31.76
CA ALA A 647 -15.14 -4.88 -31.32
C ALA A 647 -14.05 -5.65 -30.56
N THR A 648 -12.84 -5.65 -31.11
CA THR A 648 -11.64 -6.22 -30.50
C THR A 648 -11.30 -5.47 -29.22
N ALA A 649 -11.30 -4.13 -29.25
CA ALA A 649 -11.02 -3.32 -28.06
C ALA A 649 -12.01 -3.61 -26.92
N ARG A 650 -13.31 -3.77 -27.25
CA ARG A 650 -14.32 -4.17 -26.27
C ARG A 650 -14.07 -5.55 -25.67
N SER A 651 -13.61 -6.50 -26.48
CA SER A 651 -13.43 -7.88 -26.03
C SER A 651 -12.31 -8.08 -25.00
N LEU A 652 -11.41 -7.11 -24.87
CA LEU A 652 -10.28 -7.15 -23.94
C LEU A 652 -10.68 -7.05 -22.47
N SER A 653 -11.89 -6.57 -22.18
CA SER A 653 -12.36 -6.39 -20.80
C SER A 653 -13.81 -6.81 -20.68
N SER A 654 -14.08 -7.66 -19.70
CA SER A 654 -15.43 -8.18 -19.39
C SER A 654 -16.36 -7.11 -18.82
N ASN A 655 -15.80 -6.08 -18.16
CA ASN A 655 -16.52 -5.03 -17.45
C ASN A 655 -16.28 -3.61 -18.00
N HIS A 656 -15.19 -3.36 -18.73
CA HIS A 656 -14.80 -2.02 -19.23
C HIS A 656 -14.59 -1.94 -20.76
N GLY A 657 -15.17 -2.87 -21.53
CA GLY A 657 -14.97 -2.92 -22.98
C GLY A 657 -15.30 -1.61 -23.73
N ASP A 658 -16.41 -0.94 -23.39
CA ASP A 658 -16.77 0.33 -24.04
C ASP A 658 -15.79 1.47 -23.73
N ALA A 659 -15.18 1.46 -22.54
CA ALA A 659 -14.15 2.43 -22.18
C ALA A 659 -12.90 2.23 -23.04
N LEU A 660 -12.45 0.98 -23.26
CA LEU A 660 -11.31 0.68 -24.13
C LEU A 660 -11.56 1.08 -25.58
N ALA A 661 -12.78 0.83 -26.11
CA ALA A 661 -13.14 1.31 -27.45
C ALA A 661 -13.17 2.86 -27.53
N GLY A 662 -13.60 3.54 -26.46
CA GLY A 662 -13.50 5.00 -26.36
C GLY A 662 -12.06 5.50 -26.42
N LEU A 663 -11.18 4.94 -25.58
CA LEU A 663 -9.76 5.31 -25.55
C LEU A 663 -9.03 5.02 -26.85
N ARG A 664 -9.40 3.92 -27.55
CA ARG A 664 -8.91 3.63 -28.91
C ARG A 664 -9.24 4.77 -29.88
N ARG A 665 -10.50 5.23 -29.91
CA ARG A 665 -10.91 6.35 -30.78
C ARG A 665 -10.18 7.65 -30.44
N GLU A 666 -9.98 7.93 -29.15
CA GLU A 666 -9.18 9.08 -28.72
C GLU A 666 -7.71 8.98 -29.16
N MET A 667 -7.13 7.76 -29.16
CA MET A 667 -5.80 7.52 -29.69
C MET A 667 -5.74 7.71 -31.22
N ASP A 668 -6.77 7.26 -31.95
CA ASP A 668 -6.89 7.49 -33.40
C ASP A 668 -6.98 8.99 -33.72
N GLU A 669 -7.63 9.80 -32.88
CA GLU A 669 -7.65 11.27 -33.02
C GLU A 669 -6.27 11.90 -32.73
N LEU A 670 -5.54 11.38 -31.74
CA LEU A 670 -4.21 11.85 -31.36
C LEU A 670 -3.14 11.48 -32.40
N CYS A 671 -3.26 10.31 -33.00
CA CYS A 671 -2.37 9.78 -34.02
C CYS A 671 -3.18 9.14 -35.17
N PRO A 672 -3.65 9.95 -36.13
CA PRO A 672 -4.40 9.44 -37.27
C PRO A 672 -3.58 8.41 -38.06
N VAL A 673 -4.17 7.22 -38.23
CA VAL A 673 -3.64 6.11 -39.05
C VAL A 673 -4.59 5.86 -40.21
N ALA A 674 -4.03 5.56 -41.39
CA ALA A 674 -4.84 5.17 -42.54
C ALA A 674 -5.44 3.75 -42.38
N ASP A 675 -6.41 3.40 -43.23
CA ASP A 675 -7.08 2.08 -43.20
C ASP A 675 -6.13 0.90 -43.41
N ASP A 676 -4.99 1.11 -44.05
CA ASP A 676 -3.93 0.13 -44.26
C ASP A 676 -2.76 0.30 -43.27
N GLU A 677 -2.82 1.24 -42.33
CA GLU A 677 -1.78 1.47 -41.32
C GLU A 677 -2.18 0.96 -39.93
N ALA A 678 -1.19 0.75 -39.07
CA ALA A 678 -1.39 0.46 -37.65
C ALA A 678 -0.24 1.02 -36.80
N VAL A 679 -0.48 1.32 -35.52
CA VAL A 679 0.56 1.68 -34.57
C VAL A 679 1.33 0.42 -34.18
N THR A 680 2.64 0.39 -34.41
CA THR A 680 3.52 -0.73 -34.08
C THR A 680 3.87 -0.74 -32.59
N ILE A 681 4.29 0.41 -32.07
CA ILE A 681 4.75 0.59 -30.69
C ILE A 681 4.74 2.08 -30.31
N ALA A 682 4.49 2.38 -29.05
CA ALA A 682 4.72 3.71 -28.47
C ALA A 682 5.97 3.69 -27.59
N LEU A 683 6.90 4.60 -27.81
CA LEU A 683 8.13 4.73 -27.02
C LEU A 683 8.14 6.08 -26.32
N ARG A 684 8.08 6.06 -24.98
CA ARG A 684 8.33 7.26 -24.18
C ARG A 684 9.84 7.49 -24.12
N VAL A 685 10.26 8.69 -24.49
CA VAL A 685 11.66 9.13 -24.40
C VAL A 685 11.81 10.26 -23.38
N SER A 686 12.80 10.15 -22.51
CA SER A 686 13.06 11.10 -21.42
C SER A 686 14.54 11.29 -21.18
N ARG A 687 14.97 12.45 -20.69
CA ARG A 687 16.25 12.56 -19.98
C ARG A 687 16.04 12.16 -18.52
N SER A 688 16.85 11.23 -18.03
CA SER A 688 16.70 10.66 -16.70
C SER A 688 18.06 10.26 -16.12
N ALA A 689 18.21 10.44 -14.81
CA ALA A 689 19.36 9.98 -14.03
C ALA A 689 19.14 8.58 -13.42
N SER A 690 18.00 7.92 -13.70
CA SER A 690 17.66 6.64 -13.08
C SER A 690 18.70 5.54 -13.39
N PRO A 691 19.07 4.72 -12.39
CA PRO A 691 20.05 3.65 -12.56
C PRO A 691 19.55 2.57 -13.52
N THR A 692 20.50 1.89 -14.16
CA THR A 692 20.21 0.90 -15.20
C THR A 692 20.12 -0.50 -14.58
N VAL A 693 18.90 -1.03 -14.39
CA VAL A 693 18.68 -2.43 -14.00
C VAL A 693 18.41 -3.25 -15.26
N ARG A 694 19.29 -4.20 -15.59
CA ARG A 694 19.13 -5.06 -16.76
C ARG A 694 18.33 -6.30 -16.39
N SER A 695 17.21 -6.52 -17.06
CA SER A 695 16.47 -7.78 -16.92
C SER A 695 17.31 -8.96 -17.45
N ARG A 696 17.25 -10.09 -16.74
CA ARG A 696 17.82 -11.35 -17.19
C ARG A 696 17.00 -11.91 -18.37
N ARG A 697 17.55 -12.95 -19.01
CA ARG A 697 16.96 -13.61 -20.18
C ARG A 697 16.95 -15.12 -19.96
N LEU A 698 16.01 -15.80 -20.58
CA LEU A 698 15.96 -17.25 -20.63
C LEU A 698 17.21 -17.74 -21.36
N HIS A 699 17.89 -18.73 -20.77
CA HIS A 699 18.94 -19.45 -21.48
C HIS A 699 18.28 -20.34 -22.54
N GLY A 700 18.77 -20.23 -23.78
CA GLY A 700 18.32 -21.02 -24.93
C GLY A 700 18.77 -22.46 -24.87
#